data_AF-A0A154PFY0-F1
#
_entry.id   AF-A0A154PFY0-F1
#
_cell.length_a   1.000
_cell.length_b   1.000
_cell.length_c   1.000
_cell.angle_alpha   90.00
_cell.angle_beta   90.00
_cell.angle_gamma   90.00
#
_symmetry.space_group_name_H-M   'P 1'
#
loop_
_entity.id
_entity.type
_entity.pdbx_description
1 polymer ?
#
loop_
_entity_poly.entity_id
_entity_poly.type
_entity_poly.pdbx_seq_one_letter_code
_entity_poly.pdbx_strand_id
1 'polypeptide(L)'
;MPSQHELYRCPTEGRKSFWGFSGLFGGQFSIEKRWCIVGEGEQWRFMGARVEVIDVFVLCFWTIGTAMMPGWRSWEMLSIECSNFHEYSKFRLVMMADHAVRVNGDMFLSGFADKVHRDWIKSENPETVITCTRTEDVLISASTDLCCRSINIDTVFTWTFRIWARGKRLQMVALSLNQNPKNFVLASVSDSTSLIGVTNGQEWCKTQLQSPAESNTECYVKIGFVANRYGTYRQNVLFYFGEYPVILQRLCMDCVPAEDFARIQNATNYQFSQNPRTFIEGKDHIKRFESPFVPPNDQKEDKLSKIYPYPDRSNFSLTQETLTDDHLTPENYKGRLHELITVEELARHEQIARYNAISHIRLLSHYILTSTGDASTVAKYAPPGELFGQLPLSRSISEDTKSGRLFLRSCNRVLFKCLADDSTSSTIYEAHIEDKCTQMVYIRLSKDCVKMLNLTVNTDLQVQVQFVLNRLSFCEWHRAVDCLPDIGLVFLSKQQLELKDTNILALLDMSMSTIRENWDWLIINSLLNSEQKRALAVMIAPTVIPMPPVLLLGPFGTGKTFTIAQALRILLVTNIKHKILLCTHSNSAADLYVKEFFDNWYKTEQNPRLKPVRIYYKGRAKNTVHPVVREYSLMKENGTFRDPTEADLQDCSLIVTTLATASCLTYLNLSFSHIVIDEAAQALECEVLIPLSLATRQTRLILAGDQMQLAPEIYSDLASERGLGLSLLERIYGMYPQTHLCRIHLCQNYRSHEDIIRFTSEMFYDGIVKPGSNLLVPHPVLHPLTFYAVQGEEIQESQSTGYAHASEACEVASRVLELRNSWPVDRWGPYGEGSIGVLACYAEQVQRIRTELRKCKLPDVSVEGVLNIQGKQFTAVFISTVRTRNCCRYSAERNVKDYGFLTNRRLLNTAMTRAKCLVAVVGDPIALLTIGSCRKLWQRYLEMADLHGTDWATLKYHLSLISELPLTTPLNPLAKEFVPRNQQPMYSVEYVPVLIRYPVVHCSDSWK
;
A
#
# COMPACT_ATOMS: atom_id res chain seq x y z
N MET A 1 -0.72 -34.78 -52.84
CA MET A 1 0.20 -35.52 -53.74
C MET A 1 1.58 -35.57 -53.08
N PRO A 2 2.29 -36.69 -53.20
CA PRO A 2 3.15 -37.21 -52.12
C PRO A 2 4.64 -36.96 -52.39
N SER A 3 5.46 -37.07 -51.34
CA SER A 3 6.73 -37.84 -51.26
C SER A 3 7.67 -37.16 -50.24
N GLN A 4 7.89 -37.70 -49.04
CA GLN A 4 8.58 -38.94 -48.65
C GLN A 4 10.10 -38.78 -48.45
N HIS A 5 10.54 -39.48 -47.39
CA HIS A 5 11.88 -40.00 -47.07
C HIS A 5 12.94 -39.02 -46.55
N GLU A 6 13.78 -39.37 -45.56
CA GLU A 6 13.81 -40.34 -44.46
C GLU A 6 15.16 -40.10 -43.75
N LEU A 7 15.18 -40.30 -42.43
CA LEU A 7 16.27 -40.91 -41.63
C LEU A 7 17.75 -40.68 -42.04
N TYR A 8 18.59 -40.17 -41.13
CA TYR A 8 19.43 -41.00 -40.23
C TYR A 8 20.33 -40.15 -39.31
N ARG A 9 20.66 -40.81 -38.19
CA ARG A 9 21.42 -40.38 -37.01
C ARG A 9 22.89 -39.97 -37.30
N CYS A 10 23.38 -39.05 -36.45
CA CYS A 10 24.62 -39.06 -35.63
C CYS A 10 25.75 -40.03 -36.05
N PRO A 11 27.05 -39.68 -35.85
CA PRO A 11 27.53 -39.57 -34.46
C PRO A 11 28.79 -38.70 -34.15
N THR A 12 28.91 -38.43 -32.85
CA THR A 12 30.12 -38.54 -31.98
C THR A 12 31.32 -37.59 -32.09
N GLU A 13 31.55 -36.98 -30.92
CA GLU A 13 32.79 -36.97 -30.12
C GLU A 13 34.00 -36.14 -30.56
N GLY A 14 34.59 -35.48 -29.56
CA GLY A 14 36.05 -35.43 -29.48
C GLY A 14 36.65 -34.17 -28.90
N ARG A 15 36.77 -34.15 -27.56
CA ARG A 15 37.66 -33.29 -26.75
C ARG A 15 38.98 -32.91 -27.45
N LYS A 16 39.47 -31.69 -27.22
CA LYS A 16 40.69 -31.38 -26.41
C LYS A 16 41.12 -29.90 -26.50
N SER A 17 41.02 -29.23 -25.35
CA SER A 17 42.08 -28.46 -24.67
C SER A 17 43.27 -27.85 -25.44
N PHE A 18 43.41 -26.54 -25.19
CA PHE A 18 44.61 -25.81 -24.73
C PHE A 18 45.52 -25.03 -25.73
N TRP A 19 45.49 -23.69 -25.53
CA TRP A 19 46.59 -22.71 -25.40
C TRP A 19 47.56 -22.42 -26.56
N GLY A 20 47.79 -21.12 -26.79
CA GLY A 20 49.01 -20.63 -27.45
C GLY A 20 48.92 -19.20 -28.02
N PHE A 21 49.25 -18.21 -27.19
CA PHE A 21 49.44 -16.80 -27.54
C PHE A 21 50.57 -16.56 -28.57
N SER A 22 50.44 -15.54 -29.44
CA SER A 22 51.48 -14.51 -29.70
C SER A 22 51.10 -13.57 -30.86
N GLY A 23 51.42 -12.27 -30.72
CA GLY A 23 51.88 -11.45 -31.86
C GLY A 23 51.09 -10.20 -32.28
N LEU A 24 51.29 -9.09 -31.54
CA LEU A 24 51.67 -7.73 -32.02
C LEU A 24 50.95 -7.05 -33.21
N PHE A 25 50.19 -6.00 -32.85
CA PHE A 25 49.97 -4.66 -33.43
C PHE A 25 50.39 -4.33 -34.88
N GLY A 26 49.45 -3.72 -35.62
CA GLY A 26 49.74 -2.67 -36.60
C GLY A 26 48.59 -2.34 -37.57
N GLY A 27 48.04 -1.12 -37.49
CA GLY A 27 47.61 -0.38 -38.70
C GLY A 27 46.11 -0.17 -38.96
N GLN A 28 45.65 1.05 -38.65
CA GLN A 28 44.73 1.93 -39.40
C GLN A 28 43.36 1.48 -39.93
N PHE A 29 42.36 2.25 -39.49
CA PHE A 29 40.97 2.33 -39.93
C PHE A 29 40.77 2.56 -41.44
N SER A 30 39.75 1.92 -42.01
CA SER A 30 38.86 2.54 -43.00
C SER A 30 37.45 1.95 -42.88
N ILE A 31 36.47 2.85 -42.75
CA ILE A 31 35.03 2.57 -42.66
C ILE A 31 34.44 2.75 -44.05
N GLU A 32 33.87 1.70 -44.64
CA GLU A 32 32.90 1.84 -45.72
C GLU A 32 31.58 1.16 -45.32
N LYS A 33 30.56 2.00 -45.10
CA LYS A 33 29.15 1.59 -44.96
C LYS A 33 28.56 1.38 -46.36
N ARG A 34 27.98 0.21 -46.63
CA ARG A 34 26.91 0.06 -47.62
C ARG A 34 25.68 -0.53 -46.95
N TRP A 35 24.57 0.19 -47.08
CA TRP A 35 23.25 -0.22 -46.62
C TRP A 35 22.50 -0.88 -47.79
N CYS A 36 21.69 -1.89 -47.48
CA CYS A 36 20.59 -2.35 -48.32
C CYS A 36 19.35 -2.47 -47.44
N ILE A 37 18.25 -1.85 -47.89
CA ILE A 37 16.93 -1.85 -47.27
C ILE A 37 16.01 -2.65 -48.18
N VAL A 38 15.28 -3.61 -47.64
CA VAL A 38 14.00 -4.11 -48.15
C VAL A 38 13.09 -4.33 -46.95
N GLY A 39 11.88 -3.74 -46.97
CA GLY A 39 10.93 -3.76 -45.86
C GLY A 39 9.74 -4.71 -46.09
N GLU A 40 9.13 -5.17 -44.99
CA GLU A 40 7.71 -5.05 -44.62
C GLU A 40 7.46 -5.81 -43.30
N GLY A 41 6.78 -5.19 -42.31
CA GLY A 41 6.18 -5.87 -41.14
C GLY A 41 6.85 -5.67 -39.76
N GLU A 42 6.33 -4.70 -39.00
CA GLU A 42 6.23 -4.61 -37.52
C GLU A 42 7.48 -4.71 -36.59
N GLN A 43 7.85 -3.53 -36.06
CA GLN A 43 8.54 -3.14 -34.81
C GLN A 43 9.88 -3.77 -34.38
N TRP A 44 10.89 -2.88 -34.34
CA TRP A 44 12.31 -3.10 -34.13
C TRP A 44 12.74 -3.02 -32.66
N ARG A 45 13.57 -3.98 -32.20
CA ARG A 45 14.44 -3.82 -31.01
C ARG A 45 15.84 -3.43 -31.47
N PHE A 46 16.36 -2.32 -30.94
CA PHE A 46 17.78 -1.95 -31.08
C PHE A 46 18.64 -2.92 -30.25
N MET A 47 19.41 -3.78 -30.91
CA MET A 47 20.55 -4.48 -30.30
C MET A 47 21.84 -3.75 -30.68
N GLY A 48 22.39 -2.98 -29.75
CA GLY A 48 23.76 -2.47 -29.85
C GLY A 48 24.75 -3.58 -29.52
N ALA A 49 25.49 -4.05 -30.52
CA ALA A 49 26.66 -4.90 -30.31
C ALA A 49 27.77 -4.08 -29.63
N ARG A 50 28.22 -4.52 -28.45
CA ARG A 50 29.40 -3.97 -27.77
C ARG A 50 30.64 -4.76 -28.17
N VAL A 51 31.64 -4.03 -28.63
CA VAL A 51 33.02 -4.46 -28.83
C VAL A 51 33.65 -4.65 -27.45
N GLU A 52 34.20 -5.83 -27.17
CA GLU A 52 35.02 -6.10 -25.99
C GLU A 52 36.41 -5.48 -26.18
N VAL A 53 36.80 -4.59 -25.26
CA VAL A 53 38.21 -4.24 -25.05
C VAL A 53 38.63 -4.88 -23.73
N ILE A 54 39.52 -5.85 -23.85
CA ILE A 54 40.24 -6.49 -22.75
C ILE A 54 41.37 -5.54 -22.35
N ASP A 55 41.46 -5.17 -21.08
CA ASP A 55 42.74 -4.79 -20.49
C ASP A 55 42.91 -5.41 -19.09
N VAL A 56 44.05 -6.09 -18.98
CA VAL A 56 44.58 -6.83 -17.85
C VAL A 56 45.58 -5.91 -17.14
N PHE A 57 45.47 -5.70 -15.83
CA PHE A 57 46.68 -5.53 -15.00
C PHE A 57 46.45 -5.95 -13.54
N VAL A 58 47.35 -6.83 -13.10
CA VAL A 58 47.47 -7.45 -11.78
C VAL A 58 48.45 -6.64 -10.92
N LEU A 59 48.07 -6.45 -9.66
CA LEU A 59 48.86 -6.23 -8.43
C LEU A 59 50.38 -6.02 -8.52
N CYS A 60 50.85 -4.94 -7.91
CA CYS A 60 52.05 -4.91 -7.07
C CYS A 60 51.91 -3.88 -5.95
N PHE A 61 51.67 -4.35 -4.73
CA PHE A 61 51.91 -3.61 -3.47
C PHE A 61 53.36 -3.83 -3.06
N TRP A 62 54.08 -2.78 -2.63
CA TRP A 62 54.93 -2.76 -1.41
C TRP A 62 55.60 -1.39 -1.17
N THR A 63 55.44 -0.89 0.07
CA THR A 63 56.38 -0.13 0.93
C THR A 63 57.24 1.01 0.36
N ILE A 64 57.13 2.22 0.96
CA ILE A 64 58.19 2.96 1.69
C ILE A 64 57.65 4.33 2.13
N GLY A 65 57.95 4.71 3.37
CA GLY A 65 57.59 5.98 3.96
C GLY A 65 58.60 7.12 3.74
N THR A 66 58.16 8.31 4.14
CA THR A 66 58.92 9.53 4.52
C THR A 66 59.84 10.20 3.49
N ALA A 67 59.44 11.39 3.01
CA ALA A 67 60.28 12.60 2.90
C ALA A 67 59.45 13.84 2.51
N MET A 68 59.84 15.02 3.01
CA MET A 68 59.17 16.33 2.96
C MET A 68 59.46 17.14 1.66
N MET A 69 58.44 17.88 1.16
CA MET A 69 58.42 19.25 0.55
C MET A 69 59.32 19.60 -0.67
N PRO A 70 59.11 20.73 -1.42
CA PRO A 70 57.88 21.38 -1.93
C PRO A 70 57.99 21.80 -3.44
N GLY A 71 56.87 22.12 -4.12
CA GLY A 71 56.96 22.81 -5.43
C GLY A 71 55.65 22.87 -6.23
N TRP A 72 55.13 24.08 -6.42
CA TRP A 72 53.89 24.41 -7.15
C TRP A 72 54.04 24.28 -8.68
N ARG A 73 52.97 23.83 -9.39
CA ARG A 73 52.20 24.60 -10.41
C ARG A 73 51.33 23.70 -11.31
N SER A 74 50.13 24.19 -11.59
CA SER A 74 49.24 23.90 -12.73
C SER A 74 48.40 22.60 -12.71
N TRP A 75 47.12 22.75 -12.33
CA TRP A 75 46.03 21.83 -12.70
C TRP A 75 45.18 22.52 -13.77
N GLU A 76 45.35 22.13 -15.02
CA GLU A 76 44.35 22.25 -16.08
C GLU A 76 44.59 21.11 -17.07
N MET A 77 43.49 20.49 -17.53
CA MET A 77 43.39 19.35 -18.44
C MET A 77 43.74 17.95 -17.89
N LEU A 78 42.73 17.31 -17.30
CA LEU A 78 42.26 15.96 -17.71
C LEU A 78 40.97 15.64 -16.95
N SER A 79 39.90 16.30 -17.40
CA SER A 79 38.53 15.84 -17.24
C SER A 79 38.26 14.75 -18.26
N ILE A 80 37.54 13.71 -17.83
CA ILE A 80 36.79 12.69 -18.59
C ILE A 80 37.30 11.27 -18.29
N GLU A 81 36.36 10.43 -17.84
CA GLU A 81 36.43 8.98 -17.56
C GLU A 81 37.06 8.51 -16.26
N CYS A 82 36.33 8.71 -15.15
CA CYS A 82 36.24 7.73 -14.06
C CYS A 82 34.94 7.95 -13.28
N SER A 83 33.87 7.26 -13.68
CA SER A 83 32.59 7.22 -12.96
C SER A 83 32.41 5.86 -12.30
N ASN A 84 33.22 5.58 -11.29
CA ASN A 84 33.05 4.41 -10.43
C ASN A 84 32.30 4.79 -9.15
N PHE A 85 30.99 4.53 -9.16
CA PHE A 85 30.06 4.64 -8.04
C PHE A 85 30.39 3.67 -6.87
N HIS A 86 31.35 2.76 -7.07
CA HIS A 86 31.62 1.64 -6.16
C HIS A 86 32.65 1.95 -5.06
N GLU A 87 33.54 2.93 -5.26
CA GLU A 87 34.57 3.28 -4.25
C GLU A 87 34.08 4.31 -3.24
N TYR A 88 33.17 5.22 -3.63
CA TYR A 88 32.59 6.21 -2.71
C TYR A 88 31.68 5.58 -1.64
N SER A 89 30.99 4.47 -1.96
CA SER A 89 30.11 3.77 -1.01
C SER A 89 30.86 2.81 -0.08
N LYS A 90 32.02 2.28 -0.49
CA LYS A 90 32.84 1.39 0.35
C LYS A 90 33.59 2.16 1.44
N PHE A 91 33.99 3.40 1.18
CA PHE A 91 34.71 4.21 2.17
C PHE A 91 33.86 4.72 3.33
N ARG A 92 32.53 4.85 3.17
CA ARG A 92 31.66 5.46 4.20
C ARG A 92 31.07 4.48 5.23
N LEU A 93 31.05 3.18 4.94
CA LEU A 93 30.45 2.16 5.82
C LEU A 93 31.45 1.45 6.75
N VAL A 94 32.75 1.66 6.55
CA VAL A 94 33.81 1.09 7.42
C VAL A 94 34.28 2.09 8.50
N MET A 95 33.79 3.34 8.49
CA MET A 95 34.18 4.37 9.46
C MET A 95 32.98 4.82 10.30
N MET A 96 32.59 3.99 11.27
CA MET A 96 31.66 4.34 12.34
C MET A 96 32.45 4.75 13.60
N ALA A 97 33.07 5.93 13.54
CA ALA A 97 33.53 6.69 14.69
C ALA A 97 33.39 8.17 14.33
N ASP A 98 32.92 9.01 15.26
CA ASP A 98 32.87 10.47 15.11
C ASP A 98 34.25 10.99 14.70
N HIS A 99 34.46 11.24 13.41
CA HIS A 99 35.69 11.82 12.91
C HIS A 99 35.41 13.22 12.41
N ALA A 100 36.13 14.18 13.00
CA ALA A 100 36.19 15.51 12.48
C ALA A 100 37.08 15.53 11.23
N VAL A 101 36.54 15.94 10.08
CA VAL A 101 37.34 16.08 8.85
C VAL A 101 38.03 17.44 8.90
N ARG A 102 39.36 17.49 8.71
CA ARG A 102 40.11 18.76 8.59
C ARG A 102 40.18 19.18 7.14
N VAL A 103 39.58 20.32 6.81
CA VAL A 103 39.79 21.04 5.54
C VAL A 103 40.36 22.40 5.91
N ASN A 104 41.53 22.77 5.38
CA ASN A 104 42.23 24.03 5.70
C ASN A 104 42.52 24.27 7.21
N GLY A 105 42.67 23.22 8.00
CA GLY A 105 43.02 23.33 9.43
C GLY A 105 41.84 23.38 10.41
N ASP A 106 40.60 23.51 9.93
CA ASP A 106 39.40 23.60 10.76
C ASP A 106 38.63 22.26 10.84
N MET A 107 38.04 21.96 12.01
CA MET A 107 37.27 20.73 12.29
C MET A 107 35.85 20.77 11.71
N PHE A 108 35.50 19.83 10.82
CA PHE A 108 34.12 19.56 10.40
C PHE A 108 33.48 18.42 11.19
N LEU A 109 32.28 18.60 11.74
CA LEU A 109 31.42 17.49 12.20
C LEU A 109 30.71 16.89 10.98
N SER A 110 31.31 15.91 10.29
CA SER A 110 30.66 15.25 9.15
C SER A 110 29.52 14.35 9.64
N GLY A 111 28.30 14.55 9.11
CA GLY A 111 27.16 13.65 9.37
C GLY A 111 26.09 14.21 10.32
N PHE A 112 25.98 15.54 10.42
CA PHE A 112 24.92 16.18 11.21
C PHE A 112 23.54 15.83 10.66
N ALA A 113 23.34 15.91 9.34
CA ALA A 113 22.07 15.55 8.71
C ALA A 113 21.67 14.09 9.01
N ASP A 114 22.63 13.16 8.95
CA ASP A 114 22.41 11.74 9.26
C ASP A 114 22.09 11.52 10.74
N LYS A 115 22.72 12.28 11.65
CA LYS A 115 22.39 12.27 13.08
C LYS A 115 20.96 12.76 13.32
N VAL A 116 20.58 13.93 12.80
CA VAL A 116 19.24 14.50 12.94
C VAL A 116 18.19 13.54 12.37
N HIS A 117 18.46 12.94 11.21
CA HIS A 117 17.56 11.96 10.61
C HIS A 117 17.40 10.71 11.49
N ARG A 118 18.48 10.17 12.06
CA ARG A 118 18.42 9.05 13.01
C ARG A 118 17.62 9.39 14.27
N ASP A 119 17.87 10.55 14.85
CA ASP A 119 17.16 11.03 16.04
C ASP A 119 15.66 11.22 15.73
N TRP A 120 15.34 11.69 14.52
CA TRP A 120 13.95 11.90 14.07
C TRP A 120 13.21 10.58 13.84
N ILE A 121 13.86 9.57 13.24
CA ILE A 121 13.28 8.23 13.08
C ILE A 121 12.95 7.64 14.45
N LYS A 122 13.86 7.78 15.42
CA LYS A 122 13.75 7.19 16.76
C LYS A 122 12.81 7.94 17.70
N SER A 123 12.51 9.21 17.43
CA SER A 123 11.66 10.01 18.32
C SER A 123 10.19 9.59 18.26
N GLU A 124 9.59 9.32 19.42
CA GLU A 124 8.14 9.13 19.58
C GLU A 124 7.33 10.37 19.16
N ASN A 125 7.93 11.55 19.25
CA ASN A 125 7.34 12.79 18.77
C ASN A 125 8.31 13.45 17.77
N PRO A 126 8.22 13.14 16.47
CA PRO A 126 9.23 13.60 15.53
C PRO A 126 9.26 15.13 15.37
N GLU A 127 8.19 15.85 15.74
CA GLU A 127 8.14 17.32 15.81
C GLU A 127 9.17 17.89 16.81
N THR A 128 9.54 17.14 17.85
CA THR A 128 10.56 17.57 18.82
C THR A 128 11.97 17.50 18.24
N VAL A 129 12.18 16.79 17.14
CA VAL A 129 13.50 16.68 16.48
C VAL A 129 13.54 17.52 15.23
N ILE A 130 12.53 17.41 14.37
CA ILE A 130 12.40 18.20 13.13
C ILE A 130 11.04 18.87 13.12
N THR A 131 11.03 20.18 12.97
CA THR A 131 9.82 20.95 12.77
C THR A 131 9.82 21.66 11.42
N CYS A 132 8.66 21.71 10.78
CA CYS A 132 8.40 22.58 9.62
C CYS A 132 7.59 23.83 10.03
N THR A 133 7.20 23.95 11.30
CA THR A 133 6.37 25.04 11.81
C THR A 133 7.23 26.22 12.27
N ARG A 134 6.64 27.42 12.21
CA ARG A 134 7.28 28.64 12.73
C ARG A 134 7.35 28.53 14.25
N THR A 135 8.54 28.73 14.81
CA THR A 135 8.73 28.86 16.26
C THR A 135 8.63 30.33 16.66
N GLU A 136 8.21 30.63 17.89
CA GLU A 136 8.10 32.03 18.35
C GLU A 136 9.46 32.75 18.38
N ASP A 137 10.53 31.98 18.58
CA ASP A 137 11.90 32.48 18.70
C ASP A 137 12.63 32.63 17.36
N VAL A 138 12.20 31.94 16.30
CA VAL A 138 12.92 31.90 15.02
C VAL A 138 11.95 32.02 13.84
N LEU A 139 12.17 33.04 13.03
CA LEU A 139 11.42 33.32 11.81
C LEU A 139 12.34 33.16 10.59
N ILE A 140 12.03 32.16 9.76
CA ILE A 140 12.72 31.91 8.49
C ILE A 140 11.80 32.34 7.36
N SER A 141 12.30 33.23 6.50
CA SER A 141 11.60 33.70 5.29
C SER A 141 12.49 33.46 4.07
N ALA A 142 11.93 32.84 3.03
CA ALA A 142 12.61 32.67 1.76
C ALA A 142 12.32 33.87 0.84
N SER A 143 13.30 34.26 0.04
CA SER A 143 13.17 35.32 -0.98
C SER A 143 12.20 34.96 -2.12
N THR A 144 12.00 33.66 -2.36
CA THR A 144 11.14 33.10 -3.40
C THR A 144 10.40 31.89 -2.84
N ASP A 145 9.44 31.36 -3.61
CA ASP A 145 8.76 30.13 -3.27
C ASP A 145 9.74 28.96 -3.14
N LEU A 146 9.50 28.08 -2.17
CA LEU A 146 10.35 26.92 -1.91
C LEU A 146 10.28 25.88 -3.05
N CYS A 147 9.13 25.83 -3.72
CA CYS A 147 8.91 25.05 -4.93
C CYS A 147 8.86 26.00 -6.13
N CYS A 148 9.88 25.92 -6.98
CA CYS A 148 10.02 26.73 -8.18
C CYS A 148 9.91 25.86 -9.43
N ARG A 149 9.48 26.46 -10.55
CA ARG A 149 9.45 25.80 -11.86
C ARG A 149 10.19 26.64 -12.89
N SER A 150 11.04 26.00 -13.68
CA SER A 150 11.81 26.61 -14.76
C SER A 150 11.47 25.96 -16.09
N ILE A 151 11.44 26.77 -17.15
CA ILE A 151 11.21 26.29 -18.53
C ILE A 151 12.54 26.01 -19.25
N ASN A 152 13.65 26.51 -18.70
CA ASN A 152 14.97 26.43 -19.31
C ASN A 152 15.68 25.13 -18.90
N ILE A 153 16.39 24.53 -19.86
CA ILE A 153 17.18 23.32 -19.60
C ILE A 153 18.40 23.61 -18.73
N ASP A 154 19.03 24.77 -18.94
CA ASP A 154 20.14 25.30 -18.15
C ASP A 154 19.59 26.28 -17.11
N THR A 155 19.21 25.74 -15.96
CA THR A 155 18.64 26.53 -14.87
C THR A 155 19.70 26.76 -13.80
N VAL A 156 20.03 28.03 -13.57
CA VAL A 156 20.79 28.48 -12.40
C VAL A 156 19.86 29.27 -11.52
N PHE A 157 19.70 28.83 -10.28
CA PHE A 157 18.79 29.45 -9.31
C PHE A 157 19.45 29.58 -7.95
N THR A 158 19.00 30.52 -7.12
CA THR A 158 19.51 30.67 -5.76
C THR A 158 18.40 31.05 -4.81
N TRP A 159 18.12 30.21 -3.82
CA TRP A 159 17.26 30.59 -2.69
C TRP A 159 18.09 31.35 -1.66
N THR A 160 17.61 32.53 -1.28
CA THR A 160 18.13 33.26 -0.12
C THR A 160 17.12 33.18 1.03
N PHE A 161 17.51 32.57 2.13
CA PHE A 161 16.72 32.51 3.37
C PHE A 161 17.18 33.61 4.31
N ARG A 162 16.26 34.50 4.69
CA ARG A 162 16.43 35.48 5.77
C ARG A 162 15.93 34.86 7.06
N ILE A 163 16.83 34.68 8.01
CA ILE A 163 16.58 34.07 9.31
C ILE A 163 16.70 35.16 10.37
N TRP A 164 15.62 35.37 11.10
CA TRP A 164 15.55 36.25 12.26
C TRP A 164 15.37 35.40 13.51
N ALA A 165 16.27 35.48 14.47
CA ALA A 165 16.23 34.69 15.70
C ALA A 165 16.36 35.57 16.95
N ARG A 166 15.45 35.38 17.91
CA ARG A 166 15.41 36.05 19.21
C ARG A 166 16.06 35.16 20.27
N GLY A 167 17.18 35.60 20.84
CA GLY A 167 17.90 34.85 21.89
C GLY A 167 18.58 33.55 21.45
N LYS A 168 18.47 33.18 20.16
CA LYS A 168 19.10 31.98 19.57
C LYS A 168 20.02 32.39 18.41
N ARG A 169 21.02 31.56 18.12
CA ARG A 169 21.99 31.78 17.03
C ARG A 169 22.06 30.54 16.15
N LEU A 170 22.08 30.74 14.83
CA LEU A 170 22.30 29.67 13.87
C LEU A 170 23.71 29.07 14.07
N GLN A 171 23.77 27.76 14.33
CA GLN A 171 25.00 27.03 14.59
C GLN A 171 25.39 26.12 13.43
N MET A 172 24.41 25.46 12.82
CA MET A 172 24.63 24.58 11.68
C MET A 172 23.52 24.69 10.64
N VAL A 173 23.90 24.51 9.37
CA VAL A 173 22.98 24.32 8.24
C VAL A 173 23.41 23.07 7.49
N ALA A 174 22.48 22.22 7.09
CA ALA A 174 22.79 21.02 6.32
C ALA A 174 21.76 20.73 5.23
N LEU A 175 22.25 20.29 4.08
CA LEU A 175 21.47 19.66 3.03
C LEU A 175 21.34 18.16 3.33
N SER A 176 20.12 17.62 3.39
CA SER A 176 19.90 16.24 3.87
C SER A 176 19.52 15.21 2.78
N LEU A 177 19.05 15.63 1.60
CA LEU A 177 18.76 14.71 0.49
C LEU A 177 20.00 14.51 -0.38
N ASN A 178 20.41 13.24 -0.53
CA ASN A 178 21.58 12.82 -1.31
C ASN A 178 21.25 12.43 -2.77
N GLN A 179 20.03 12.69 -3.26
CA GLN A 179 19.61 12.29 -4.60
C GLN A 179 20.31 13.11 -5.71
N ASN A 180 20.49 14.41 -5.47
CA ASN A 180 21.02 15.36 -6.46
C ASN A 180 22.18 16.21 -5.91
N PRO A 181 23.27 15.58 -5.40
CA PRO A 181 24.34 16.28 -4.68
C PRO A 181 25.16 17.24 -5.57
N LYS A 182 25.11 17.04 -6.89
CA LYS A 182 25.78 17.91 -7.87
C LYS A 182 24.94 19.14 -8.24
N ASN A 183 23.63 19.11 -7.96
CA ASN A 183 22.71 20.15 -8.38
C ASN A 183 22.51 21.20 -7.29
N PHE A 184 22.56 20.82 -6.01
CA PHE A 184 22.39 21.75 -4.90
C PHE A 184 23.71 22.00 -4.17
N VAL A 185 23.99 23.27 -3.87
CA VAL A 185 25.16 23.69 -3.09
C VAL A 185 24.76 24.73 -2.05
N LEU A 186 25.22 24.55 -0.82
CA LEU A 186 25.16 25.57 0.22
C LEU A 186 26.23 26.62 -0.10
N ALA A 187 25.81 27.72 -0.73
CA ALA A 187 26.72 28.68 -1.33
C ALA A 187 27.40 29.59 -0.29
N SER A 188 26.63 30.13 0.66
CA SER A 188 27.16 31.02 1.68
C SER A 188 26.20 31.24 2.84
N VAL A 189 26.74 31.53 4.03
CA VAL A 189 26.00 32.07 5.17
C VAL A 189 26.63 33.40 5.58
N SER A 190 25.82 34.46 5.70
CA SER A 190 26.29 35.82 6.01
C SER A 190 25.40 36.54 7.02
N ASP A 191 25.99 37.41 7.84
CA ASP A 191 25.27 38.38 8.70
C ASP A 191 25.56 39.78 8.17
N SER A 192 24.50 40.58 7.99
CA SER A 192 24.43 42.00 7.60
C SER A 192 25.35 42.48 6.45
N THR A 193 26.66 42.19 6.45
CA THR A 193 27.62 42.39 5.36
C THR A 193 28.81 41.39 5.28
N SER A 194 28.98 40.43 6.21
CA SER A 194 30.16 39.54 6.27
C SER A 194 29.80 38.04 6.21
N LEU A 195 30.67 37.24 5.56
CA LEU A 195 30.58 35.78 5.53
C LEU A 195 30.94 35.21 6.90
N ILE A 196 30.11 34.32 7.43
CA ILE A 196 30.31 33.69 8.74
C ILE A 196 30.51 32.20 8.54
N GLY A 197 31.40 31.59 9.32
CA GLY A 197 31.54 30.13 9.42
C GLY A 197 32.25 29.49 8.22
N VAL A 198 32.24 28.17 8.19
CA VAL A 198 32.89 27.38 7.13
C VAL A 198 31.85 26.44 6.52
N THR A 199 31.86 26.30 5.20
CA THR A 199 31.01 25.37 4.47
C THR A 199 31.83 24.43 3.58
N ASN A 200 31.38 23.18 3.47
CA ASN A 200 31.88 22.22 2.49
C ASN A 200 30.94 22.08 1.27
N GLY A 201 29.98 23.00 1.12
CA GLY A 201 28.97 22.98 0.06
C GLY A 201 27.73 22.12 0.36
N GLN A 202 27.72 21.32 1.44
CA GLN A 202 26.55 20.53 1.87
C GLN A 202 26.16 20.83 3.32
N GLU A 203 27.16 21.03 4.17
CA GLU A 203 27.02 21.42 5.56
C GLU A 203 27.78 22.73 5.80
N TRP A 204 27.27 23.52 6.74
CA TRP A 204 27.91 24.72 7.26
C TRP A 204 27.92 24.68 8.78
N CYS A 205 29.03 25.09 9.38
CA CYS A 205 29.18 25.24 10.81
C CYS A 205 29.76 26.62 11.17
N LYS A 206 29.36 27.13 12.32
CA LYS A 206 29.88 28.39 12.86
C LYS A 206 31.21 28.15 13.59
N THR A 207 32.25 28.92 13.25
CA THR A 207 33.64 28.75 13.74
C THR A 207 33.91 29.24 15.17
N GLN A 208 33.00 30.01 15.79
CA GLN A 208 33.17 30.51 17.17
C GLN A 208 31.89 30.31 18.01
N LEU A 209 31.96 29.42 19.00
CA LEU A 209 30.96 29.23 20.05
C LEU A 209 31.34 30.13 21.26
N GLN A 210 30.91 31.40 21.26
CA GLN A 210 30.96 32.25 22.46
C GLN A 210 29.55 32.51 23.00
N SER A 211 29.48 32.72 24.33
CA SER A 211 28.38 32.99 25.28
C SER A 211 26.96 33.32 24.74
N PRO A 212 25.90 33.00 25.52
CA PRO A 212 24.50 33.11 25.09
C PRO A 212 24.18 34.50 24.54
N ALA A 213 23.44 34.53 23.43
CA ALA A 213 23.10 35.75 22.72
C ALA A 213 22.04 36.54 23.49
N GLU A 214 22.42 37.69 24.05
CA GLU A 214 21.47 38.62 24.69
C GLU A 214 20.68 39.48 23.67
N SER A 215 20.99 39.39 22.37
CA SER A 215 20.42 40.22 21.30
C SER A 215 19.79 39.42 20.15
N ASN A 216 18.87 40.06 19.41
CA ASN A 216 18.30 39.52 18.17
C ASN A 216 19.39 39.38 17.11
N THR A 217 19.41 38.24 16.41
CA THR A 217 20.36 37.98 15.33
C THR A 217 19.65 37.80 14.00
N GLU A 218 20.23 38.37 12.94
CA GLU A 218 19.73 38.24 11.57
C GLU A 218 20.83 37.63 10.70
N CYS A 219 20.50 36.59 9.94
CA CYS A 219 21.43 35.99 9.01
C CYS A 219 20.76 35.58 7.69
N TYR A 220 21.58 35.47 6.66
CA TYR A 220 21.18 35.16 5.30
C TYR A 220 21.89 33.88 4.86
N VAL A 221 21.12 32.87 4.48
CA VAL A 221 21.63 31.59 3.98
C VAL A 221 21.30 31.48 2.50
N LYS A 222 22.31 31.30 1.65
CA LYS A 222 22.15 31.14 0.20
C LYS A 222 22.37 29.70 -0.22
N ILE A 223 21.41 29.16 -0.97
CA ILE A 223 21.47 27.81 -1.54
C ILE A 223 21.38 27.92 -3.04
N GLY A 224 22.46 27.56 -3.72
CA GLY A 224 22.56 27.55 -5.17
C GLY A 224 22.01 26.25 -5.75
N PHE A 225 21.40 26.36 -6.92
CA PHE A 225 20.94 25.25 -7.73
C PHE A 225 21.39 25.38 -9.17
N VAL A 226 21.86 24.29 -9.75
CA VAL A 226 22.23 24.18 -11.16
C VAL A 226 21.68 22.88 -11.74
N ALA A 227 20.97 22.97 -12.86
CA ALA A 227 20.59 21.83 -13.68
C ALA A 227 20.82 22.14 -15.16
N ASN A 228 21.13 21.09 -15.93
CA ASN A 228 21.36 21.12 -17.38
C ASN A 228 20.46 20.12 -18.12
N ARG A 229 19.40 19.65 -17.47
CA ARG A 229 18.43 18.68 -17.97
C ARG A 229 17.06 18.99 -17.38
N TYR A 230 16.02 18.63 -18.12
CA TYR A 230 14.66 18.59 -17.57
C TYR A 230 14.54 17.47 -16.54
N GLY A 231 13.73 17.73 -15.52
CA GLY A 231 13.55 16.84 -14.38
C GLY A 231 13.19 17.62 -13.11
N THR A 232 12.80 16.87 -12.09
CA THR A 232 12.41 17.43 -10.80
C THR A 232 13.51 17.18 -9.77
N TYR A 233 13.96 18.26 -9.14
CA TYR A 233 15.08 18.23 -8.22
C TYR A 233 14.60 18.65 -6.83
N ARG A 234 14.74 17.78 -5.83
CA ARG A 234 14.34 18.04 -4.44
C ARG A 234 15.53 18.11 -3.52
N GLN A 235 15.47 18.99 -2.52
CA GLN A 235 16.47 19.11 -1.46
C GLN A 235 15.82 19.54 -0.14
N ASN A 236 16.32 19.03 0.98
CA ASN A 236 15.89 19.39 2.32
C ASN A 236 16.99 20.22 2.99
N VAL A 237 16.61 21.33 3.60
CA VAL A 237 17.51 22.26 4.28
C VAL A 237 17.19 22.26 5.76
N LEU A 238 18.16 21.85 6.57
CA LEU A 238 18.07 21.77 8.02
C LEU A 238 18.76 22.98 8.65
N PHE A 239 18.07 23.71 9.51
CA PHE A 239 18.60 24.84 10.28
C PHE A 239 18.63 24.50 11.77
N TYR A 240 19.83 24.54 12.38
CA TYR A 240 20.05 24.18 13.77
C TYR A 240 20.56 25.37 14.59
N PHE A 241 19.93 25.61 15.74
CA PHE A 241 20.17 26.77 16.59
C PHE A 241 20.82 26.43 17.94
N GLY A 242 21.36 25.21 18.09
CA GLY A 242 22.02 24.72 19.31
C GLY A 242 21.16 23.80 20.17
N GLU A 243 19.86 23.71 19.88
CA GLU A 243 18.93 22.79 20.52
C GLU A 243 17.93 22.24 19.51
N TYR A 244 17.29 21.12 19.85
CA TYR A 244 16.16 20.60 19.11
C TYR A 244 14.89 21.39 19.44
N PRO A 245 13.93 21.54 18.49
CA PRO A 245 13.90 20.95 17.15
C PRO A 245 14.73 21.71 16.11
N VAL A 246 15.22 20.98 15.11
CA VAL A 246 15.81 21.51 13.87
C VAL A 246 14.68 21.98 12.96
N ILE A 247 14.83 23.16 12.35
CA ILE A 247 13.83 23.68 11.41
C ILE A 247 14.15 23.15 10.01
N LEU A 248 13.19 22.49 9.36
CA LEU A 248 13.30 21.93 8.01
C LEU A 248 12.59 22.83 6.99
N GLN A 249 13.28 23.14 5.89
CA GLN A 249 12.69 23.73 4.69
C GLN A 249 12.89 22.77 3.50
N ARG A 250 11.81 22.47 2.77
CA ARG A 250 11.84 21.56 1.62
C ARG A 250 11.88 22.38 0.33
N LEU A 251 12.97 22.26 -0.43
CA LEU A 251 13.18 22.89 -1.71
C LEU A 251 12.81 21.94 -2.85
N CYS A 252 12.18 22.48 -3.89
CA CYS A 252 11.94 21.78 -5.14
C CYS A 252 12.20 22.71 -6.32
N MET A 253 12.96 22.25 -7.31
CA MET A 253 13.04 22.88 -8.64
C MET A 253 12.56 21.89 -9.68
N ASP A 254 11.49 22.26 -10.38
CA ASP A 254 10.91 21.47 -11.47
C ASP A 254 11.32 22.11 -12.81
N CYS A 255 12.27 21.49 -13.51
CA CYS A 255 12.73 21.99 -14.82
C CYS A 255 11.94 21.27 -15.91
N VAL A 256 11.04 21.97 -16.61
CA VAL A 256 10.07 21.36 -17.53
C VAL A 256 10.08 21.99 -18.92
N PRO A 257 9.75 21.25 -19.99
CA PRO A 257 9.49 21.83 -21.30
C PRO A 257 8.34 22.85 -21.25
N ALA A 258 8.38 23.87 -22.12
CA ALA A 258 7.37 24.94 -22.15
C ALA A 258 5.94 24.42 -22.36
N GLU A 259 5.79 23.37 -23.19
CA GLU A 259 4.52 22.70 -23.47
C GLU A 259 3.93 22.00 -22.23
N ASP A 260 4.79 21.43 -21.39
CA ASP A 260 4.39 20.69 -20.20
C ASP A 260 4.03 21.61 -19.03
N PHE A 261 4.60 22.82 -18.97
CA PHE A 261 4.32 23.79 -17.92
C PHE A 261 2.82 24.05 -17.74
N ALA A 262 2.13 24.37 -18.83
CA ALA A 262 0.69 24.65 -18.81
C ALA A 262 -0.12 23.39 -18.45
N ARG A 263 0.29 22.23 -18.97
CA ARG A 263 -0.37 20.94 -18.69
C ARG A 263 -0.31 20.58 -17.21
N ILE A 264 0.86 20.69 -16.58
CA ILE A 264 1.07 20.34 -15.18
C ILE A 264 0.31 21.32 -14.26
N GLN A 265 0.34 22.61 -14.59
CA GLN A 265 -0.42 23.62 -13.84
C GLN A 265 -1.93 23.35 -13.92
N ASN A 266 -2.43 23.03 -15.11
CA ASN A 266 -3.84 22.69 -15.31
C ASN A 266 -4.23 21.40 -14.58
N ALA A 267 -3.37 20.37 -14.60
CA ALA A 267 -3.58 19.13 -13.87
C ALA A 267 -3.61 19.36 -12.34
N THR A 268 -2.68 20.18 -11.82
CA THR A 268 -2.63 20.53 -10.39
C THR A 268 -3.88 21.31 -9.99
N ASN A 269 -4.26 22.31 -10.80
CA ASN A 269 -5.49 23.09 -10.59
C ASN A 269 -6.73 22.20 -10.64
N TYR A 270 -6.76 21.22 -11.54
CA TYR A 270 -7.83 20.25 -11.64
C TYR A 270 -7.96 19.43 -10.35
N GLN A 271 -6.87 18.84 -9.84
CA GLN A 271 -6.90 18.06 -8.58
C GLN A 271 -7.47 18.87 -7.41
N PHE A 272 -7.04 20.13 -7.26
CA PHE A 272 -7.58 21.00 -6.22
C PHE A 272 -9.01 21.48 -6.50
N SER A 273 -9.42 21.63 -7.77
CA SER A 273 -10.79 22.01 -8.11
C SER A 273 -11.82 20.95 -7.74
N GLN A 274 -11.41 19.69 -7.67
CA GLN A 274 -12.28 18.59 -7.26
C GLN A 274 -12.52 18.56 -5.74
N ASN A 275 -11.65 19.19 -4.94
CA ASN A 275 -11.78 19.25 -3.49
C ASN A 275 -12.51 20.53 -3.06
N PRO A 276 -13.73 20.44 -2.50
CA PRO A 276 -14.42 21.63 -2.01
C PRO A 276 -13.66 22.26 -0.82
N ARG A 277 -13.73 23.59 -0.70
CA ARG A 277 -13.03 24.35 0.34
C ARG A 277 -13.35 23.78 1.72
N THR A 278 -12.32 23.33 2.42
CA THR A 278 -12.38 22.83 3.79
C THR A 278 -12.71 23.97 4.75
N PHE A 279 -13.40 23.67 5.85
CA PHE A 279 -13.51 24.57 7.01
C PHE A 279 -12.16 24.94 7.66
N ILE A 280 -11.04 24.42 7.15
CA ILE A 280 -9.70 24.46 7.76
C ILE A 280 -8.83 25.55 7.09
N GLU A 281 -9.41 26.52 6.38
CA GLU A 281 -8.69 27.68 5.85
C GLU A 281 -8.75 28.86 6.86
N GLY A 282 -8.07 28.73 8.00
CA GLY A 282 -7.96 29.80 8.99
C GLY A 282 -7.74 29.30 10.41
N LYS A 283 -7.41 30.22 11.34
CA LYS A 283 -7.28 29.96 12.79
C LYS A 283 -8.63 29.61 13.45
N ASP A 284 -9.42 28.73 12.84
CA ASP A 284 -10.70 28.32 13.37
C ASP A 284 -10.49 27.29 14.49
N HIS A 285 -11.01 27.60 15.66
CA HIS A 285 -10.78 26.82 16.87
C HIS A 285 -11.71 25.59 16.85
N ILE A 286 -11.25 24.50 16.24
CA ILE A 286 -11.99 23.23 16.22
C ILE A 286 -12.13 22.71 17.65
N LYS A 287 -13.37 22.61 18.14
CA LYS A 287 -13.71 21.94 19.40
C LYS A 287 -13.84 20.46 19.15
N ARG A 288 -12.88 19.69 19.69
CA ARG A 288 -12.82 18.24 19.53
C ARG A 288 -13.96 17.53 20.26
N PHE A 289 -14.33 16.38 19.72
CA PHE A 289 -15.30 15.50 20.35
C PHE A 289 -14.65 14.76 21.51
N GLU A 290 -15.23 14.88 22.70
CA GLU A 290 -14.80 14.15 23.90
C GLU A 290 -16.01 13.43 24.52
N SER A 291 -15.85 12.14 24.76
CA SER A 291 -16.84 11.30 25.44
C SER A 291 -16.15 10.15 26.14
N PRO A 292 -16.53 9.77 27.37
CA PRO A 292 -15.98 8.60 28.05
C PRO A 292 -16.37 7.27 27.40
N PHE A 293 -17.35 7.28 26.48
CA PHE A 293 -17.87 6.09 25.80
C PHE A 293 -17.24 5.85 24.42
N VAL A 294 -16.44 6.80 23.93
CA VAL A 294 -15.76 6.72 22.63
C VAL A 294 -14.26 6.81 22.86
N PRO A 295 -13.44 5.91 22.29
CA PRO A 295 -11.99 6.00 22.42
C PRO A 295 -11.48 7.36 21.93
N PRO A 296 -10.53 7.99 22.66
CA PRO A 296 -9.96 9.25 22.21
C PRO A 296 -9.18 9.07 20.90
N ASN A 297 -9.05 10.16 20.15
CA ASN A 297 -8.27 10.18 18.91
C ASN A 297 -6.82 9.75 19.17
N ASP A 298 -6.20 9.09 18.18
CA ASP A 298 -4.82 8.67 18.31
C ASP A 298 -3.89 9.88 18.27
N GLN A 299 -3.18 10.14 19.38
CA GLN A 299 -2.20 11.24 19.45
C GLN A 299 -1.13 11.17 18.37
N LYS A 300 -0.88 9.98 17.81
CA LYS A 300 0.04 9.79 16.68
C LYS A 300 -0.45 10.49 15.42
N GLU A 301 -1.76 10.51 15.17
CA GLU A 301 -2.36 11.22 14.03
C GLU A 301 -2.07 12.72 14.14
N ASP A 302 -2.31 13.30 15.32
CA ASP A 302 -2.04 14.72 15.58
C ASP A 302 -0.57 15.06 15.36
N LYS A 303 0.35 14.28 15.93
CA LYS A 303 1.80 14.52 15.80
C LYS A 303 2.27 14.41 14.35
N LEU A 304 1.88 13.36 13.64
CA LEU A 304 2.33 13.13 12.27
C LEU A 304 1.68 14.10 11.27
N SER A 305 0.42 14.51 11.50
CA SER A 305 -0.28 15.46 10.65
C SER A 305 0.38 16.85 10.61
N LYS A 306 1.16 17.22 11.63
CA LYS A 306 1.95 18.45 11.62
C LYS A 306 3.21 18.36 10.75
N ILE A 307 3.80 17.17 10.65
CA ILE A 307 5.00 16.91 9.84
C ILE A 307 4.62 16.71 8.37
N TYR A 308 3.48 16.05 8.14
CA TYR A 308 2.85 15.81 6.85
C TYR A 308 1.50 16.56 6.81
N PRO A 309 1.55 17.89 6.61
CA PRO A 309 0.35 18.70 6.55
C PRO A 309 -0.58 18.22 5.43
N TYR A 310 -1.86 18.52 5.57
CA TYR A 310 -2.82 18.24 4.51
C TYR A 310 -2.40 18.98 3.23
N PRO A 311 -2.44 18.32 2.06
CA PRO A 311 -2.06 18.94 0.80
C PRO A 311 -2.95 20.11 0.44
N ASP A 312 -2.35 21.28 0.24
CA ASP A 312 -3.00 22.51 -0.19
C ASP A 312 -2.21 23.18 -1.32
N ARG A 313 -2.74 24.27 -1.87
CA ARG A 313 -2.10 25.02 -2.97
C ARG A 313 -0.78 25.67 -2.57
N SER A 314 -0.50 25.82 -1.27
CA SER A 314 0.71 26.44 -0.75
C SER A 314 1.85 25.44 -0.53
N ASN A 315 1.52 24.16 -0.33
CA ASN A 315 2.47 23.12 0.06
C ASN A 315 2.60 21.96 -0.94
N PHE A 316 1.71 21.85 -1.94
CA PHE A 316 1.73 20.77 -2.92
C PHE A 316 1.48 21.26 -4.36
N SER A 317 2.30 20.74 -5.26
CA SER A 317 2.14 20.88 -6.72
C SER A 317 2.57 19.59 -7.40
N LEU A 318 1.83 19.16 -8.43
CA LEU A 318 2.29 18.03 -9.26
C LEU A 318 3.57 18.41 -9.99
N THR A 319 4.50 17.48 -10.07
CA THR A 319 5.76 17.66 -10.79
C THR A 319 5.73 16.93 -12.13
N GLN A 320 6.70 17.24 -13.01
CA GLN A 320 6.80 16.58 -14.31
C GLN A 320 7.02 15.07 -14.15
N GLU A 321 7.86 14.64 -13.21
CA GLU A 321 8.15 13.22 -12.93
C GLU A 321 6.88 12.37 -12.79
N THR A 322 5.89 12.85 -12.05
CA THR A 322 4.65 12.09 -11.81
C THR A 322 3.76 12.01 -13.04
N LEU A 323 3.90 12.93 -14.00
CA LEU A 323 3.07 13.02 -15.19
C LEU A 323 3.71 12.39 -16.43
N THR A 324 5.04 12.41 -16.55
CA THR A 324 5.77 11.87 -17.71
C THR A 324 6.30 10.47 -17.49
N ASP A 325 6.76 10.14 -16.28
CA ASP A 325 7.39 8.85 -16.05
C ASP A 325 6.33 7.77 -15.83
N ASP A 326 6.44 6.68 -16.59
CA ASP A 326 5.53 5.54 -16.41
C ASP A 326 5.95 4.63 -15.24
N HIS A 327 7.22 4.71 -14.80
CA HIS A 327 7.78 3.79 -13.81
C HIS A 327 8.61 4.49 -12.71
N LEU A 328 8.54 3.92 -11.50
CA LEU A 328 9.41 4.31 -10.37
C LEU A 328 10.86 3.90 -10.67
N THR A 329 11.80 4.82 -10.48
CA THR A 329 13.25 4.61 -10.59
C THR A 329 13.94 4.93 -9.26
N PRO A 330 15.17 4.46 -9.02
CA PRO A 330 15.90 4.78 -7.79
C PRO A 330 16.05 6.29 -7.53
N GLU A 331 16.13 7.10 -8.59
CA GLU A 331 16.31 8.55 -8.51
C GLU A 331 15.01 9.27 -8.12
N ASN A 332 13.88 8.90 -8.75
CA ASN A 332 12.58 9.55 -8.51
C ASN A 332 11.78 8.93 -7.35
N TYR A 333 12.21 7.77 -6.83
CA TYR A 333 11.41 6.90 -5.95
C TYR A 333 10.71 7.61 -4.79
N LYS A 334 11.48 8.23 -3.89
CA LYS A 334 10.92 8.85 -2.68
C LYS A 334 9.96 9.98 -3.06
N GLY A 335 10.43 10.91 -3.89
CA GLY A 335 9.66 12.09 -4.25
C GLY A 335 8.36 11.77 -4.99
N ARG A 336 8.43 10.89 -6.00
CA ARG A 336 7.25 10.44 -6.74
C ARG A 336 6.29 9.64 -5.84
N LEU A 337 6.80 8.80 -4.94
CA LEU A 337 5.92 8.05 -4.03
C LEU A 337 5.20 8.97 -3.03
N HIS A 338 5.85 10.03 -2.52
CA HIS A 338 5.15 11.08 -1.78
C HIS A 338 4.03 11.70 -2.63
N GLU A 339 4.30 12.10 -3.88
CA GLU A 339 3.25 12.69 -4.72
C GLU A 339 2.09 11.75 -5.00
N LEU A 340 2.36 10.48 -5.29
CA LEU A 340 1.31 9.48 -5.52
C LEU A 340 0.45 9.26 -4.27
N ILE A 341 1.07 9.19 -3.09
CA ILE A 341 0.34 9.11 -1.80
C ILE A 341 -0.54 10.35 -1.62
N THR A 342 -0.01 11.54 -1.89
CA THR A 342 -0.76 12.80 -1.77
C THR A 342 -1.92 12.90 -2.76
N VAL A 343 -1.71 12.47 -4.01
CA VAL A 343 -2.76 12.42 -5.04
C VAL A 343 -3.87 11.45 -4.64
N GLU A 344 -3.51 10.29 -4.08
CA GLU A 344 -4.49 9.33 -3.55
C GLU A 344 -5.22 9.89 -2.32
N GLU A 345 -4.53 10.61 -1.42
CA GLU A 345 -5.14 11.30 -0.28
C GLU A 345 -6.19 12.33 -0.74
N LEU A 346 -5.84 13.16 -1.73
CA LEU A 346 -6.74 14.15 -2.33
C LEU A 346 -7.94 13.48 -3.00
N ALA A 347 -7.76 12.37 -3.72
CA ALA A 347 -8.86 11.65 -4.35
C ALA A 347 -9.80 11.01 -3.33
N ARG A 348 -9.27 10.39 -2.27
CA ARG A 348 -10.13 9.85 -1.19
C ARG A 348 -10.88 10.96 -0.45
N HIS A 349 -10.24 12.11 -0.25
CA HIS A 349 -10.91 13.27 0.34
C HIS A 349 -12.07 13.75 -0.54
N GLU A 350 -11.84 13.89 -1.85
CA GLU A 350 -12.85 14.27 -2.84
C GLU A 350 -14.07 13.35 -2.79
N GLN A 351 -13.86 12.02 -2.74
CA GLN A 351 -14.93 11.04 -2.66
C GLN A 351 -15.79 11.18 -1.39
N ILE A 352 -15.18 11.52 -0.25
CA ILE A 352 -15.90 11.79 1.00
C ILE A 352 -16.59 13.15 0.96
N ALA A 353 -15.94 14.16 0.38
CA ALA A 353 -16.44 15.52 0.33
C ALA A 353 -17.72 15.66 -0.52
N ARG A 354 -17.99 14.69 -1.42
CA ARG A 354 -19.27 14.55 -2.14
C ARG A 354 -20.50 14.45 -1.23
N TYR A 355 -20.33 14.05 0.03
CA TYR A 355 -21.41 13.97 1.03
C TYR A 355 -21.56 15.26 1.86
N ASN A 356 -20.64 16.21 1.75
CA ASN A 356 -20.72 17.49 2.45
C ASN A 356 -21.92 18.28 1.95
N ALA A 357 -22.66 18.88 2.88
CA ALA A 357 -23.86 19.66 2.56
C ALA A 357 -24.19 20.63 3.70
N ILE A 358 -24.99 21.65 3.36
CA ILE A 358 -25.79 22.36 4.36
C ILE A 358 -27.01 21.50 4.65
N SER A 359 -27.23 21.18 5.93
CA SER A 359 -28.25 20.22 6.35
C SER A 359 -28.87 20.65 7.68
N HIS A 360 -30.02 20.07 8.00
CA HIS A 360 -30.69 20.28 9.28
C HIS A 360 -30.50 19.01 10.12
N ILE A 361 -29.70 19.12 11.19
CA ILE A 361 -29.54 18.03 12.16
C ILE A 361 -30.74 18.06 13.09
N ARG A 362 -31.49 16.95 13.13
CA ARG A 362 -32.55 16.76 14.12
C ARG A 362 -31.97 16.15 15.38
N LEU A 363 -32.15 16.82 16.51
CA LEU A 363 -31.58 16.42 17.80
C LEU A 363 -32.47 15.42 18.53
N LEU A 364 -31.88 14.33 19.02
CA LEU A 364 -32.57 13.18 19.58
C LEU A 364 -31.92 12.73 20.89
N SER A 365 -32.74 12.28 21.84
CA SER A 365 -32.26 11.58 23.04
C SER A 365 -32.07 10.08 22.80
N HIS A 366 -32.75 9.53 21.79
CA HIS A 366 -32.67 8.14 21.39
C HIS A 366 -33.12 7.98 19.93
N TYR A 367 -32.69 6.89 19.29
CA TYR A 367 -33.20 6.48 17.98
C TYR A 367 -33.26 4.95 17.90
N ILE A 368 -34.08 4.45 16.98
CA ILE A 368 -34.31 3.04 16.76
C ILE A 368 -33.89 2.69 15.34
N LEU A 369 -33.01 1.71 15.21
CA LEU A 369 -32.69 1.09 13.93
C LEU A 369 -33.46 -0.22 13.81
N THR A 370 -34.23 -0.34 12.73
CA THR A 370 -34.99 -1.55 12.40
C THR A 370 -34.22 -2.34 11.35
N SER A 371 -33.75 -3.53 11.70
CA SER A 371 -33.23 -4.48 10.71
C SER A 371 -34.34 -5.46 10.34
N THR A 372 -34.87 -5.36 9.12
CA THR A 372 -35.88 -6.32 8.61
C THR A 372 -35.26 -7.67 8.26
N GLY A 373 -33.93 -7.76 8.15
CA GLY A 373 -33.20 -9.02 8.04
C GLY A 373 -33.44 -9.94 9.25
N ASP A 374 -33.12 -9.45 10.45
CA ASP A 374 -33.20 -10.23 11.71
C ASP A 374 -34.47 -9.97 12.55
N ALA A 375 -35.38 -9.10 12.07
CA ALA A 375 -36.53 -8.58 12.82
C ALA A 375 -36.14 -7.95 14.18
N SER A 376 -34.87 -7.58 14.34
CA SER A 376 -34.34 -6.97 15.55
C SER A 376 -34.41 -5.45 15.47
N THR A 377 -34.90 -4.83 16.54
CA THR A 377 -34.86 -3.38 16.72
C THR A 377 -33.78 -3.02 17.72
N VAL A 378 -32.79 -2.23 17.30
CA VAL A 378 -31.75 -1.71 18.20
C VAL A 378 -32.13 -0.29 18.58
N ALA A 379 -32.53 -0.10 19.83
CA ALA A 379 -32.73 1.23 20.42
C ALA A 379 -31.42 1.69 21.08
N LYS A 380 -30.93 2.87 20.68
CA LYS A 380 -29.75 3.50 21.27
C LYS A 380 -30.17 4.75 22.04
N TYR A 381 -29.65 4.92 23.25
CA TYR A 381 -29.93 6.05 24.13
C TYR A 381 -28.66 6.89 24.36
N ALA A 382 -28.80 8.21 24.28
CA ALA A 382 -27.70 9.12 24.51
C ALA A 382 -27.32 9.13 26.01
N PRO A 383 -26.02 9.09 26.35
CA PRO A 383 -25.57 9.26 27.73
C PRO A 383 -25.99 10.61 28.34
N PRO A 384 -26.02 10.74 29.68
CA PRO A 384 -26.45 11.98 30.34
C PRO A 384 -25.64 13.22 29.92
N GLY A 385 -26.32 14.16 29.29
CA GLY A 385 -25.76 15.43 28.80
C GLY A 385 -25.23 15.39 27.37
N GLU A 386 -25.20 14.22 26.73
CA GLU A 386 -24.93 14.08 25.29
C GLU A 386 -26.26 13.98 24.52
N LEU A 387 -26.21 14.23 23.22
CA LEU A 387 -27.36 14.08 22.31
C LEU A 387 -26.94 13.35 21.03
N PHE A 388 -27.90 12.70 20.38
CA PHE A 388 -27.74 12.24 19.02
C PHE A 388 -28.23 13.31 18.04
N GLY A 389 -27.56 13.40 16.89
CA GLY A 389 -28.00 14.15 15.74
C GLY A 389 -28.37 13.20 14.61
N GLN A 390 -29.60 13.31 14.10
CA GLN A 390 -29.99 12.66 12.86
C GLN A 390 -29.68 13.63 11.71
N LEU A 391 -28.69 13.27 10.90
CA LEU A 391 -28.18 14.08 9.80
C LEU A 391 -28.63 13.49 8.45
N PRO A 392 -29.53 14.15 7.71
CA PRO A 392 -29.86 13.74 6.35
C PRO A 392 -28.72 14.04 5.37
N LEU A 393 -28.51 13.11 4.45
CA LEU A 393 -27.53 13.21 3.36
C LEU A 393 -28.21 13.62 2.05
N SER A 394 -27.52 14.43 1.25
CA SER A 394 -27.95 14.81 -0.10
C SER A 394 -27.72 13.71 -1.13
N ARG A 395 -26.81 12.78 -0.86
CA ARG A 395 -26.46 11.64 -1.70
C ARG A 395 -26.57 10.34 -0.91
N SER A 396 -27.07 9.31 -1.55
CA SER A 396 -27.20 7.99 -0.93
C SER A 396 -25.86 7.27 -0.81
N ILE A 397 -25.57 6.71 0.36
CA ILE A 397 -24.46 5.78 0.57
C ILE A 397 -24.82 4.43 -0.03
N SER A 398 -23.96 3.92 -0.93
CA SER A 398 -24.13 2.60 -1.57
C SER A 398 -22.82 1.82 -1.62
N GLU A 399 -22.88 0.53 -1.27
CA GLU A 399 -21.73 -0.39 -1.35
C GLU A 399 -21.24 -0.66 -2.79
N ASP A 400 -22.03 -0.34 -3.83
CA ASP A 400 -21.61 -0.47 -5.23
C ASP A 400 -20.67 0.64 -5.69
N THR A 401 -20.69 1.77 -4.96
CA THR A 401 -19.93 2.97 -5.31
C THR A 401 -18.63 3.04 -4.52
N LYS A 402 -17.54 3.51 -5.16
CA LYS A 402 -16.26 3.75 -4.46
C LYS A 402 -16.46 4.70 -3.28
N SER A 403 -17.16 5.83 -3.48
CA SER A 403 -17.44 6.82 -2.43
C SER A 403 -18.22 6.23 -1.26
N GLY A 404 -19.25 5.42 -1.50
CA GLY A 404 -20.04 4.78 -0.45
C GLY A 404 -19.24 3.77 0.36
N ARG A 405 -18.44 2.91 -0.29
CA ARG A 405 -17.53 1.98 0.42
C ARG A 405 -16.49 2.70 1.27
N LEU A 406 -15.89 3.77 0.72
CA LEU A 406 -14.91 4.59 1.46
C LEU A 406 -15.56 5.25 2.67
N PHE A 407 -16.76 5.81 2.51
CA PHE A 407 -17.51 6.43 3.59
C PHE A 407 -17.82 5.42 4.70
N LEU A 408 -18.28 4.23 4.34
CA LEU A 408 -18.60 3.16 5.29
C LEU A 408 -17.37 2.68 6.07
N ARG A 409 -16.20 2.54 5.43
CA ARG A 409 -14.99 1.98 6.06
C ARG A 409 -14.14 3.01 6.81
N SER A 410 -14.08 4.26 6.33
CA SER A 410 -13.00 5.17 6.70
C SER A 410 -13.45 6.51 7.30
N CYS A 411 -14.75 6.82 7.30
CA CYS A 411 -15.28 8.06 7.88
C CYS A 411 -16.01 7.78 9.21
N ASN A 412 -15.43 8.20 10.33
CA ASN A 412 -16.02 8.01 11.67
C ASN A 412 -16.26 9.34 12.40
N ARG A 413 -15.96 10.46 11.74
CA ARG A 413 -15.94 11.80 12.32
C ARG A 413 -16.56 12.79 11.35
N VAL A 414 -17.26 13.76 11.89
CA VAL A 414 -17.86 14.85 11.14
C VAL A 414 -17.57 16.17 11.83
N LEU A 415 -17.25 17.19 11.06
CA LEU A 415 -17.16 18.57 11.50
C LEU A 415 -18.42 19.29 11.08
N PHE A 416 -18.95 20.14 11.95
CA PHE A 416 -20.08 20.98 11.59
C PHE A 416 -19.95 22.39 12.18
N LYS A 417 -20.54 23.34 11.48
CA LYS A 417 -20.65 24.74 11.88
C LYS A 417 -22.12 25.15 11.87
N CYS A 418 -22.58 25.75 12.96
CA CYS A 418 -23.94 26.28 13.06
C CYS A 418 -24.09 27.54 12.19
N LEU A 419 -25.17 27.61 11.42
CA LEU A 419 -25.47 28.77 10.56
C LEU A 419 -26.38 29.81 11.24
N ALA A 420 -26.99 29.47 12.38
CA ALA A 420 -27.94 30.31 13.09
C ALA A 420 -27.30 31.38 13.99
N ASP A 421 -25.99 31.34 14.21
CA ASP A 421 -25.26 32.33 15.01
C ASP A 421 -24.75 33.48 14.12
N ASP A 422 -25.44 34.62 14.16
CA ASP A 422 -24.93 35.93 13.70
C ASP A 422 -23.79 36.45 14.60
N SER A 423 -23.39 35.68 15.62
CA SER A 423 -22.27 36.02 16.50
C SER A 423 -20.94 35.61 15.87
N THR A 424 -19.94 36.47 16.02
CA THR A 424 -18.58 36.43 15.45
C THR A 424 -17.71 35.21 15.80
N SER A 425 -18.29 34.13 16.34
CA SER A 425 -17.60 32.89 16.70
C SER A 425 -17.55 31.95 15.49
N SER A 426 -16.38 31.84 14.85
CA SER A 426 -16.09 30.84 13.79
C SER A 426 -15.84 29.43 14.35
N THR A 427 -16.47 29.08 15.48
CA THR A 427 -16.19 27.81 16.17
C THR A 427 -16.75 26.64 15.37
N ILE A 428 -15.89 25.66 15.07
CA ILE A 428 -16.25 24.41 14.39
C ILE A 428 -16.33 23.32 15.46
N TYR A 429 -17.39 22.52 15.44
CA TYR A 429 -17.59 21.42 16.37
C TYR A 429 -17.34 20.09 15.68
N GLU A 430 -16.71 19.17 16.40
CA GLU A 430 -16.53 17.80 15.98
C GLU A 430 -17.59 16.88 16.63
N ALA A 431 -18.11 15.94 15.85
CA ALA A 431 -19.00 14.88 16.31
C ALA A 431 -18.55 13.50 15.81
N HIS A 432 -18.88 12.47 16.60
CA HIS A 432 -18.60 11.08 16.25
C HIS A 432 -19.74 10.49 15.43
N ILE A 433 -19.44 9.72 14.39
CA ILE A 433 -20.46 8.99 13.61
C ILE A 433 -20.73 7.65 14.28
N GLU A 434 -21.96 7.46 14.74
CA GLU A 434 -22.39 6.25 15.47
C GLU A 434 -22.94 5.18 14.51
N ASP A 435 -23.83 5.55 13.57
CA ASP A 435 -24.38 4.64 12.55
C ASP A 435 -24.54 5.34 11.20
N LYS A 436 -24.48 4.55 10.13
CA LYS A 436 -24.55 4.99 8.73
C LYS A 436 -25.68 4.25 8.03
N CYS A 437 -26.64 4.98 7.48
CA CYS A 437 -27.74 4.46 6.69
C CYS A 437 -27.67 5.02 5.26
N THR A 438 -28.50 4.51 4.35
CA THR A 438 -28.51 4.91 2.92
C THR A 438 -28.60 6.41 2.72
N GLN A 439 -29.51 7.11 3.42
CA GLN A 439 -29.75 8.56 3.23
C GLN A 439 -29.53 9.38 4.50
N MET A 440 -29.13 8.75 5.60
CA MET A 440 -29.03 9.39 6.92
C MET A 440 -27.80 8.90 7.65
N VAL A 441 -27.20 9.77 8.46
CA VAL A 441 -26.11 9.43 9.39
C VAL A 441 -26.53 9.83 10.79
N TYR A 442 -26.31 8.94 11.76
CA TYR A 442 -26.52 9.24 13.17
C TYR A 442 -25.19 9.63 13.78
N ILE A 443 -25.13 10.83 14.35
CA ILE A 443 -23.93 11.40 14.95
C ILE A 443 -24.15 11.60 16.45
N ARG A 444 -23.09 11.52 17.25
CA ARG A 444 -23.10 11.79 18.69
C ARG A 444 -22.46 13.15 18.95
N LEU A 445 -23.15 13.98 19.70
CA LEU A 445 -22.71 15.31 20.14
C LEU A 445 -22.21 15.25 21.58
N SER A 446 -21.03 15.81 21.83
CA SER A 446 -20.41 15.79 23.16
C SER A 446 -21.19 16.66 24.15
N LYS A 447 -21.03 16.36 25.45
CA LYS A 447 -21.67 17.13 26.51
C LYS A 447 -21.32 18.62 26.48
N ASP A 448 -20.08 18.93 26.11
CA ASP A 448 -19.61 20.31 26.01
C ASP A 448 -20.20 21.02 24.81
N CYS A 449 -20.32 20.33 23.66
CA CYS A 449 -21.03 20.86 22.49
C CYS A 449 -22.50 21.17 22.81
N VAL A 450 -23.21 20.25 23.46
CA VAL A 450 -24.62 20.40 23.83
C VAL A 450 -24.81 21.60 24.76
N LYS A 451 -23.91 21.78 25.73
CA LYS A 451 -23.96 22.93 26.65
C LYS A 451 -23.60 24.26 25.98
N MET A 452 -22.55 24.30 25.16
CA MET A 452 -22.10 25.55 24.53
C MET A 452 -23.12 26.11 23.54
N LEU A 453 -23.77 25.21 22.78
CA LEU A 453 -24.78 25.59 21.79
C LEU A 453 -26.20 25.60 22.37
N ASN A 454 -26.37 25.38 23.69
CA ASN A 454 -27.68 25.28 24.37
C ASN A 454 -28.68 24.36 23.63
N LEU A 455 -28.21 23.19 23.19
CA LEU A 455 -29.01 22.27 22.38
C LEU A 455 -30.09 21.57 23.21
N THR A 456 -31.29 21.46 22.63
CA THR A 456 -32.43 20.80 23.27
C THR A 456 -32.96 19.65 22.40
N VAL A 457 -33.52 18.62 23.05
CA VAL A 457 -34.05 17.44 22.34
C VAL A 457 -35.23 17.82 21.46
N ASN A 458 -35.38 17.17 20.31
CA ASN A 458 -36.44 17.38 19.31
C ASN A 458 -36.44 18.78 18.66
N THR A 459 -35.27 19.42 18.60
CA THR A 459 -35.09 20.64 17.82
C THR A 459 -34.21 20.37 16.59
N ASP A 460 -34.36 21.21 15.58
CA ASP A 460 -33.58 21.15 14.36
C ASP A 460 -32.50 22.23 14.38
N LEU A 461 -31.28 21.84 14.04
CA LEU A 461 -30.13 22.71 14.00
C LEU A 461 -29.62 22.80 12.56
N GLN A 462 -29.69 23.99 11.97
CA GLN A 462 -29.15 24.22 10.63
C GLN A 462 -27.63 24.36 10.70
N VAL A 463 -26.96 23.47 9.98
CA VAL A 463 -25.50 23.35 10.00
C VAL A 463 -24.93 23.22 8.60
N GLN A 464 -23.69 23.68 8.44
CA GLN A 464 -22.85 23.27 7.34
C GLN A 464 -21.97 22.11 7.83
N VAL A 465 -21.91 21.02 7.06
CA VAL A 465 -21.29 19.76 7.47
C VAL A 465 -20.12 19.38 6.56
N GLN A 466 -19.03 18.93 7.17
CA GLN A 466 -17.86 18.36 6.50
C GLN A 466 -17.47 17.01 7.12
N PHE A 467 -17.50 15.96 6.32
CA PHE A 467 -17.02 14.64 6.73
C PHE A 467 -15.49 14.58 6.70
N VAL A 468 -14.90 13.95 7.71
CA VAL A 468 -13.43 13.88 7.87
C VAL A 468 -12.94 12.45 7.68
N LEU A 469 -11.94 12.32 6.80
CA LEU A 469 -11.18 11.09 6.59
C LEU A 469 -10.07 11.00 7.64
N ASN A 470 -9.84 9.82 8.22
CA ASN A 470 -8.68 9.57 9.06
C ASN A 470 -7.40 9.64 8.22
N ARG A 471 -6.47 10.51 8.60
CA ARG A 471 -5.23 10.77 7.85
C ARG A 471 -4.04 9.95 8.31
N LEU A 472 -4.15 9.23 9.44
CA LEU A 472 -3.04 8.54 10.07
C LEU A 472 -2.27 7.64 9.10
N SER A 473 -2.97 6.83 8.30
CA SER A 473 -2.35 5.92 7.34
C SER A 473 -1.51 6.66 6.30
N PHE A 474 -2.00 7.77 5.73
CA PHE A 474 -1.25 8.57 4.75
C PHE A 474 0.02 9.17 5.37
N CYS A 475 -0.10 9.70 6.59
CA CYS A 475 1.03 10.25 7.31
C CYS A 475 2.08 9.16 7.66
N GLU A 476 1.63 7.95 8.00
CA GLU A 476 2.52 6.80 8.21
C GLU A 476 3.20 6.34 6.93
N TRP A 477 2.49 6.36 5.80
CA TRP A 477 3.06 6.03 4.48
C TRP A 477 4.13 7.04 4.07
N HIS A 478 3.85 8.34 4.17
CA HIS A 478 4.86 9.36 3.92
C HIS A 478 6.08 9.20 4.83
N ARG A 479 5.85 8.94 6.12
CA ARG A 479 6.95 8.65 7.04
C ARG A 479 7.74 7.42 6.64
N ALA A 480 7.09 6.35 6.21
CA ALA A 480 7.78 5.14 5.78
C ALA A 480 8.68 5.38 4.55
N VAL A 481 8.26 6.24 3.62
CA VAL A 481 9.08 6.68 2.48
C VAL A 481 10.33 7.43 2.96
N ASP A 482 10.15 8.38 3.87
CA ASP A 482 11.25 9.15 4.44
C ASP A 482 12.22 8.26 5.24
N CYS A 483 11.69 7.33 6.04
CA CYS A 483 12.44 6.42 6.90
C CYS A 483 13.09 5.23 6.16
N LEU A 484 12.87 5.05 4.85
CA LEU A 484 13.53 3.99 4.08
C LEU A 484 15.06 4.20 4.10
N PRO A 485 15.85 3.30 4.71
CA PRO A 485 17.29 3.52 4.91
C PRO A 485 18.09 3.34 3.63
N ASP A 486 17.67 2.45 2.73
CA ASP A 486 18.34 2.20 1.46
C ASP A 486 17.33 1.86 0.35
N ILE A 487 17.47 2.56 -0.78
CA ILE A 487 16.68 2.34 -1.99
C ILE A 487 17.00 0.97 -2.62
N GLY A 488 18.19 0.43 -2.39
CA GLY A 488 18.58 -0.92 -2.82
C GLY A 488 17.79 -2.06 -2.16
N LEU A 489 16.96 -1.77 -1.15
CA LEU A 489 16.01 -2.76 -0.59
C LEU A 489 14.79 -2.97 -1.49
N VAL A 490 14.44 -1.97 -2.31
CA VAL A 490 13.26 -1.97 -3.18
C VAL A 490 13.61 -1.98 -4.67
N PHE A 491 14.87 -1.74 -5.03
CA PHE A 491 15.40 -1.91 -6.39
C PHE A 491 16.56 -2.90 -6.43
N LEU A 492 16.54 -3.76 -7.43
CA LEU A 492 17.59 -4.76 -7.67
C LEU A 492 18.81 -4.10 -8.34
N SER A 493 19.99 -4.36 -7.80
CA SER A 493 21.26 -4.04 -8.45
C SER A 493 21.56 -5.01 -9.60
N LYS A 494 22.43 -4.59 -10.54
CA LYS A 494 22.87 -5.46 -11.65
C LYS A 494 23.48 -6.77 -11.16
N GLN A 495 24.29 -6.72 -10.11
CA GLN A 495 24.90 -7.91 -9.51
C GLN A 495 23.83 -8.89 -9.00
N GLN A 496 22.77 -8.38 -8.38
CA GLN A 496 21.66 -9.19 -7.89
C GLN A 496 20.85 -9.83 -9.01
N LEU A 497 20.69 -9.15 -10.15
CA LEU A 497 19.99 -9.71 -11.32
C LEU A 497 20.79 -10.81 -12.02
N GLU A 498 22.12 -10.72 -11.98
CA GLU A 498 23.05 -11.65 -12.64
C GLU A 498 23.57 -12.76 -11.73
N LEU A 499 23.03 -12.89 -10.50
CA LEU A 499 23.40 -13.96 -9.57
C LEU A 499 23.17 -15.33 -10.20
N LYS A 500 24.27 -16.02 -10.57
CA LYS A 500 24.24 -17.33 -11.22
C LYS A 500 23.96 -18.47 -10.24
N ASP A 501 23.13 -19.40 -10.67
CA ASP A 501 22.61 -20.53 -9.88
C ASP A 501 23.69 -21.41 -9.22
N THR A 502 24.83 -21.60 -9.89
CA THR A 502 25.84 -22.60 -9.50
C THR A 502 26.56 -22.29 -8.18
N ASN A 503 26.78 -21.01 -7.86
CA ASN A 503 27.51 -20.63 -6.64
C ASN A 503 26.62 -20.71 -5.39
N ILE A 504 25.34 -20.38 -5.54
CA ILE A 504 24.36 -20.45 -4.44
C ILE A 504 23.97 -21.91 -4.19
N LEU A 505 23.73 -22.72 -5.23
CA LEU A 505 23.41 -24.14 -5.05
C LEU A 505 24.50 -24.93 -4.29
N ALA A 506 25.78 -24.66 -4.55
CA ALA A 506 26.88 -25.27 -3.82
C ALA A 506 26.95 -24.81 -2.34
N LEU A 507 26.69 -23.51 -2.07
CA LEU A 507 26.63 -22.95 -0.71
C LEU A 507 25.36 -23.37 0.05
N LEU A 508 24.26 -23.60 -0.67
CA LEU A 508 23.01 -24.15 -0.16
C LEU A 508 23.17 -25.62 0.18
N ASP A 509 23.86 -26.42 -0.64
CA ASP A 509 24.20 -27.81 -0.30
C ASP A 509 25.06 -27.90 0.96
N MET A 510 26.02 -26.97 1.13
CA MET A 510 26.79 -26.87 2.38
C MET A 510 25.93 -26.49 3.58
N SER A 511 25.04 -25.49 3.44
CA SER A 511 24.15 -25.05 4.54
C SER A 511 23.10 -26.12 4.89
N MET A 512 22.64 -26.86 3.90
CA MET A 512 21.69 -27.97 4.04
C MET A 512 22.35 -29.22 4.61
N SER A 513 23.66 -29.42 4.38
CA SER A 513 24.41 -30.53 4.99
C SER A 513 24.49 -30.43 6.52
N THR A 514 24.58 -29.21 7.06
CA THR A 514 24.57 -28.95 8.51
C THR A 514 23.20 -29.23 9.16
N ILE A 515 22.13 -29.14 8.36
CA ILE A 515 20.75 -29.37 8.81
C ILE A 515 20.34 -30.84 8.61
N ARG A 516 20.98 -31.55 7.67
CA ARG A 516 20.73 -32.98 7.35
C ARG A 516 20.97 -33.94 8.50
N GLU A 517 21.78 -33.57 9.49
CA GLU A 517 22.07 -34.41 10.67
C GLU A 517 21.00 -34.31 11.77
N ASN A 518 20.02 -33.40 11.63
CA ASN A 518 18.92 -33.24 12.58
C ASN A 518 17.71 -34.10 12.18
N TRP A 519 17.20 -34.93 13.09
CA TRP A 519 16.04 -35.80 12.86
C TRP A 519 14.77 -35.02 12.46
N ASP A 520 14.59 -33.81 13.00
CA ASP A 520 13.48 -32.91 12.63
C ASP A 520 13.53 -32.53 11.14
N TRP A 521 14.73 -32.39 10.58
CA TRP A 521 14.91 -32.08 9.17
C TRP A 521 14.53 -33.23 8.26
N LEU A 522 14.81 -34.48 8.63
CA LEU A 522 14.43 -35.66 7.83
C LEU A 522 12.91 -35.79 7.71
N ILE A 523 12.18 -35.49 8.78
CA ILE A 523 10.71 -35.47 8.79
C ILE A 523 10.20 -34.31 7.92
N ILE A 524 10.70 -33.09 8.09
CA ILE A 524 10.31 -31.92 7.28
C ILE A 524 10.62 -32.14 5.80
N ASN A 525 11.79 -32.70 5.47
CA ASN A 525 12.21 -32.99 4.11
C ASN A 525 11.31 -34.01 3.40
N SER A 526 10.65 -34.90 4.14
CA SER A 526 9.66 -35.82 3.58
C SER A 526 8.31 -35.15 3.26
N LEU A 527 7.97 -34.05 3.96
CA LEU A 527 6.69 -33.34 3.83
C LEU A 527 6.71 -32.25 2.75
N LEU A 528 7.88 -31.68 2.46
CA LEU A 528 8.01 -30.58 1.50
C LEU A 528 8.18 -31.10 0.05
N ASN A 529 7.56 -30.41 -0.92
CA ASN A 529 7.85 -30.65 -2.34
C ASN A 529 9.12 -29.94 -2.82
N SER A 530 9.54 -30.16 -4.08
CA SER A 530 10.77 -29.58 -4.64
C SER A 530 10.79 -28.04 -4.58
N GLU A 531 9.70 -27.37 -4.92
CA GLU A 531 9.62 -25.90 -4.92
C GLU A 531 9.65 -25.34 -3.50
N GLN A 532 9.00 -25.99 -2.55
CA GLN A 532 9.04 -25.61 -1.14
C GLN A 532 10.44 -25.84 -0.53
N LYS A 533 11.14 -26.92 -0.91
CA LYS A 533 12.54 -27.14 -0.50
C LYS A 533 13.46 -26.07 -1.06
N ARG A 534 13.27 -25.67 -2.33
CA ARG A 534 14.00 -24.56 -2.94
C ARG A 534 13.73 -23.25 -2.21
N ALA A 535 12.47 -22.96 -1.88
CA ALA A 535 12.09 -21.80 -1.06
C ALA A 535 12.83 -21.79 0.27
N LEU A 536 12.79 -22.91 0.98
CA LEU A 536 13.42 -23.04 2.27
C LEU A 536 14.94 -22.81 2.20
N ALA A 537 15.61 -23.42 1.24
CA ALA A 537 17.05 -23.27 1.04
C ALA A 537 17.44 -21.79 0.85
N VAL A 538 16.74 -21.07 -0.02
CA VAL A 538 17.02 -19.64 -0.27
C VAL A 538 16.70 -18.79 0.97
N MET A 539 15.62 -19.09 1.70
CA MET A 539 15.25 -18.33 2.91
C MET A 539 16.27 -18.47 4.04
N ILE A 540 16.87 -19.67 4.22
CA ILE A 540 17.76 -19.97 5.35
C ILE A 540 19.25 -19.76 5.07
N ALA A 541 19.64 -19.39 3.85
CA ALA A 541 21.04 -19.18 3.49
C ALA A 541 21.79 -18.26 4.50
N PRO A 542 23.13 -18.31 4.62
CA PRO A 542 23.83 -17.42 5.54
C PRO A 542 23.58 -15.92 5.23
N THR A 543 23.29 -15.09 6.24
CA THR A 543 23.03 -13.65 6.07
C THR A 543 24.25 -12.85 5.63
N VAL A 544 25.45 -13.44 5.70
CA VAL A 544 26.70 -12.88 5.17
C VAL A 544 26.65 -12.79 3.64
N ILE A 545 25.86 -13.64 2.98
CA ILE A 545 25.70 -13.61 1.53
C ILE A 545 24.67 -12.52 1.20
N PRO A 546 25.06 -11.46 0.48
CA PRO A 546 24.13 -10.43 0.04
C PRO A 546 23.18 -11.05 -0.99
N MET A 547 21.94 -11.29 -0.58
CA MET A 547 20.90 -11.80 -1.47
C MET A 547 19.83 -10.74 -1.70
N PRO A 548 19.26 -10.66 -2.92
CA PRO A 548 18.15 -9.78 -3.16
C PRO A 548 16.86 -10.30 -2.50
N PRO A 549 15.78 -9.50 -2.48
CA PRO A 549 14.49 -9.90 -1.89
C PRO A 549 13.98 -11.23 -2.44
N VAL A 550 13.66 -12.17 -1.56
CA VAL A 550 13.12 -13.48 -1.95
C VAL A 550 11.63 -13.34 -2.21
N LEU A 551 11.18 -13.65 -3.43
CA LEU A 551 9.77 -13.69 -3.80
C LEU A 551 9.23 -15.11 -3.70
N LEU A 552 8.32 -15.33 -2.76
CA LEU A 552 7.57 -16.59 -2.64
C LEU A 552 6.14 -16.39 -3.14
N LEU A 553 5.94 -16.75 -4.40
CA LEU A 553 4.65 -16.69 -5.06
C LEU A 553 3.99 -18.03 -4.90
N GLY A 554 2.76 -18.01 -4.44
CA GLY A 554 2.01 -19.23 -4.29
C GLY A 554 0.55 -18.90 -4.42
N PRO A 555 -0.16 -19.59 -5.31
CA PRO A 555 -1.61 -19.59 -5.29
C PRO A 555 -2.17 -20.12 -3.96
N PHE A 556 -3.48 -20.06 -3.80
CA PHE A 556 -4.16 -20.68 -2.65
C PHE A 556 -3.77 -22.16 -2.48
N GLY A 557 -3.73 -22.65 -1.24
CA GLY A 557 -3.54 -24.09 -0.97
C GLY A 557 -2.17 -24.68 -1.28
N THR A 558 -1.19 -23.89 -1.74
CA THR A 558 0.15 -24.39 -2.13
C THR A 558 1.15 -24.50 -0.98
N GLY A 559 0.70 -24.22 0.25
CA GLY A 559 1.52 -24.34 1.45
C GLY A 559 2.44 -23.15 1.73
N LYS A 560 2.22 -21.96 1.14
CA LYS A 560 3.02 -20.74 1.41
C LYS A 560 3.29 -20.51 2.90
N THR A 561 2.24 -20.38 3.70
CA THR A 561 2.32 -20.13 5.15
C THR A 561 3.07 -21.25 5.87
N PHE A 562 2.84 -22.50 5.47
CA PHE A 562 3.56 -23.67 6.01
C PHE A 562 5.06 -23.58 5.70
N THR A 563 5.43 -23.31 4.45
CA THR A 563 6.83 -23.16 4.02
C THR A 563 7.54 -22.03 4.78
N ILE A 564 6.87 -20.88 4.93
CA ILE A 564 7.41 -19.74 5.70
C ILE A 564 7.57 -20.15 7.17
N ALA A 565 6.56 -20.73 7.81
CA ALA A 565 6.62 -21.11 9.22
C ALA A 565 7.76 -22.10 9.50
N GLN A 566 7.98 -23.08 8.61
CA GLN A 566 9.11 -24.01 8.72
C GLN A 566 10.46 -23.31 8.55
N ALA A 567 10.59 -22.38 7.60
CA ALA A 567 11.80 -21.57 7.44
C ALA A 567 12.11 -20.76 8.70
N LEU A 568 11.09 -20.13 9.29
CA LEU A 568 11.23 -19.39 10.52
C LEU A 568 11.63 -20.28 11.70
N ARG A 569 11.00 -21.45 11.87
CA ARG A 569 11.38 -22.43 12.92
C ARG A 569 12.85 -22.81 12.80
N ILE A 570 13.31 -23.18 11.60
CA ILE A 570 14.70 -23.56 11.36
C ILE A 570 15.65 -22.41 11.70
N LEU A 571 15.38 -21.19 11.24
CA LEU A 571 16.20 -20.02 11.55
C LEU A 571 16.28 -19.76 13.07
N LEU A 572 15.16 -19.88 13.77
CA LEU A 572 15.10 -19.62 15.22
C LEU A 572 15.87 -20.65 16.04
N VAL A 573 15.84 -21.92 15.64
CA VAL A 573 16.50 -23.03 16.36
C VAL A 573 17.99 -23.14 16.00
N THR A 574 18.37 -22.86 14.76
CA THR A 574 19.75 -23.06 14.28
C THR A 574 20.74 -22.00 14.74
N ASN A 575 20.32 -20.76 14.94
CA ASN A 575 21.24 -19.68 15.32
C ASN A 575 20.61 -18.65 16.24
N ILE A 576 21.24 -18.47 17.40
CA ILE A 576 20.79 -17.58 18.49
C ILE A 576 20.81 -16.09 18.12
N LYS A 577 21.54 -15.71 17.06
CA LYS A 577 21.61 -14.31 16.60
C LYS A 577 20.43 -13.90 15.72
N HIS A 578 19.61 -14.85 15.25
CA HIS A 578 18.50 -14.50 14.37
C HIS A 578 17.35 -13.83 15.13
N LYS A 579 17.10 -12.56 14.81
CA LYS A 579 15.87 -11.86 15.17
C LYS A 579 15.02 -11.68 13.93
N ILE A 580 13.75 -12.03 14.01
CA ILE A 580 12.84 -12.14 12.87
C ILE A 580 11.61 -11.26 13.12
N LEU A 581 11.29 -10.42 12.12
CA LEU A 581 10.02 -9.69 12.06
C LEU A 581 9.14 -10.35 11.00
N LEU A 582 8.01 -10.90 11.43
CA LEU A 582 6.96 -11.40 10.55
C LEU A 582 5.83 -10.38 10.49
N CYS A 583 5.56 -9.86 9.29
CA CYS A 583 4.47 -8.94 9.01
C CYS A 583 3.46 -9.60 8.08
N THR A 584 2.18 -9.33 8.32
CA THR A 584 1.09 -9.66 7.40
C THR A 584 0.25 -8.43 7.10
N HIS A 585 -0.53 -8.45 6.02
CA HIS A 585 -1.48 -7.37 5.76
C HIS A 585 -2.66 -7.39 6.76
N SER A 586 -3.20 -8.57 7.09
CA SER A 586 -4.34 -8.72 8.00
C SER A 586 -3.99 -9.38 9.33
N ASN A 587 -4.75 -9.04 10.37
CA ASN A 587 -4.57 -9.64 11.69
C ASN A 587 -4.84 -11.15 11.68
N SER A 588 -5.85 -11.62 10.97
CA SER A 588 -6.19 -13.05 10.89
C SER A 588 -5.03 -13.88 10.33
N ALA A 589 -4.30 -13.36 9.34
CA ALA A 589 -3.11 -14.01 8.80
C ALA A 589 -1.96 -14.08 9.83
N ALA A 590 -1.71 -13.00 10.57
CA ALA A 590 -0.70 -13.00 11.64
C ALA A 590 -1.05 -13.99 12.77
N ASP A 591 -2.32 -14.04 13.15
CA ASP A 591 -2.83 -14.89 14.23
C ASP A 591 -2.71 -16.39 13.88
N LEU A 592 -2.83 -16.73 12.59
CA LEU A 592 -2.64 -18.08 12.07
C LEU A 592 -1.26 -18.65 12.39
N TYR A 593 -0.19 -17.85 12.24
CA TYR A 593 1.17 -18.28 12.56
C TYR A 593 1.33 -18.65 14.03
N VAL A 594 0.76 -17.83 14.91
CA VAL A 594 0.83 -18.05 16.36
C VAL A 594 0.03 -19.30 16.73
N LYS A 595 -1.24 -19.36 16.29
CA LYS A 595 -2.18 -20.41 16.69
C LYS A 595 -1.80 -21.79 16.13
N GLU A 596 -1.49 -21.90 14.84
CA GLU A 596 -1.36 -23.20 14.17
C GLU A 596 0.07 -23.77 14.23
N PHE A 597 1.07 -22.93 14.50
CA PHE A 597 2.47 -23.34 14.45
C PHE A 597 3.21 -23.08 15.77
N PHE A 598 3.41 -21.80 16.11
CA PHE A 598 4.33 -21.44 17.19
C PHE A 598 3.82 -21.78 18.58
N ASP A 599 2.51 -21.76 18.84
CA ASP A 599 1.92 -22.24 20.11
C ASP A 599 2.30 -23.70 20.37
N ASN A 600 2.03 -24.56 19.39
CA ASN A 600 2.30 -25.99 19.48
C ASN A 600 3.79 -26.29 19.63
N TRP A 601 4.64 -25.66 18.80
CA TRP A 601 6.09 -25.88 18.86
C TRP A 601 6.70 -25.37 20.16
N TYR A 602 6.29 -24.18 20.64
CA TYR A 602 6.76 -23.65 21.91
C TYR A 602 6.37 -24.55 23.09
N LYS A 603 5.13 -25.03 23.14
CA LYS A 603 4.64 -25.90 24.21
C LYS A 603 5.27 -27.29 24.19
N THR A 604 5.52 -27.85 23.01
CA THR A 604 6.08 -29.20 22.85
C THR A 604 7.59 -29.23 23.07
N GLU A 605 8.32 -28.29 22.48
CA GLU A 605 9.80 -28.27 22.53
C GLU A 605 10.35 -27.49 23.73
N GLN A 606 9.52 -26.64 24.37
CA GLN A 606 9.92 -25.75 25.48
C GLN A 606 11.10 -24.83 25.16
N ASN A 607 11.35 -24.58 23.87
CA ASN A 607 12.42 -23.68 23.44
C ASN A 607 11.97 -22.21 23.51
N PRO A 608 12.62 -21.35 24.34
CA PRO A 608 12.21 -19.95 24.50
C PRO A 608 12.27 -19.15 23.20
N ARG A 609 13.11 -19.54 22.23
CA ARG A 609 13.23 -18.84 20.95
C ARG A 609 12.03 -19.02 20.03
N LEU A 610 11.26 -20.08 20.23
CA LEU A 610 10.03 -20.34 19.48
C LEU A 610 8.83 -19.58 20.05
N LYS A 611 9.00 -18.89 21.20
CA LYS A 611 7.94 -18.06 21.77
C LYS A 611 7.73 -16.80 20.90
N PRO A 612 6.57 -16.67 20.23
CA PRO A 612 6.28 -15.46 19.46
C PRO A 612 5.84 -14.32 20.39
N VAL A 613 6.07 -13.08 19.97
CA VAL A 613 5.40 -11.90 20.53
C VAL A 613 4.47 -11.32 19.47
N ARG A 614 3.16 -11.28 19.78
CA ARG A 614 2.11 -10.76 18.91
C ARG A 614 1.74 -9.33 19.33
N ILE A 615 1.88 -8.37 18.42
CA ILE A 615 1.58 -6.95 18.71
C ILE A 615 0.29 -6.51 18.01
N TYR A 616 -0.69 -6.07 18.79
CA TYR A 616 -1.96 -5.53 18.29
C TYR A 616 -2.04 -4.01 18.45
N TYR A 617 -2.89 -3.38 17.66
CA TYR A 617 -3.33 -2.01 17.89
C TYR A 617 -4.02 -1.88 19.26
N LYS A 618 -3.63 -0.85 20.03
CA LYS A 618 -4.12 -0.56 21.39
C LYS A 618 -5.65 -0.49 21.52
N GLY A 619 -6.36 -0.05 20.48
CA GLY A 619 -7.82 0.04 20.47
C GLY A 619 -8.55 -1.25 20.10
N ARG A 620 -7.84 -2.37 19.86
CA ARG A 620 -8.49 -3.63 19.49
C ARG A 620 -9.25 -4.23 20.67
N ALA A 621 -10.50 -4.62 20.45
CA ALA A 621 -11.31 -5.27 21.47
C ALA A 621 -10.81 -6.69 21.77
N LYS A 622 -10.50 -6.98 23.04
CA LYS A 622 -9.94 -8.26 23.51
C LYS A 622 -10.76 -9.48 23.09
N ASN A 623 -12.08 -9.38 23.13
CA ASN A 623 -13.02 -10.45 22.78
C ASN A 623 -12.90 -10.90 21.32
N THR A 624 -12.36 -10.07 20.43
CA THR A 624 -12.15 -10.39 19.00
C THR A 624 -10.88 -11.19 18.70
N VAL A 625 -10.05 -11.45 19.72
CA VAL A 625 -8.77 -12.17 19.57
C VAL A 625 -8.90 -13.59 20.10
N HIS A 626 -8.33 -14.57 19.40
CA HIS A 626 -8.37 -15.96 19.83
C HIS A 626 -7.64 -16.18 21.17
N PRO A 627 -8.18 -16.95 22.14
CA PRO A 627 -7.59 -17.12 23.47
C PRO A 627 -6.10 -17.49 23.47
N VAL A 628 -5.71 -18.47 22.64
CA VAL A 628 -4.30 -18.89 22.47
C VAL A 628 -3.39 -17.72 22.09
N VAL A 629 -3.83 -16.88 21.14
CA VAL A 629 -3.02 -15.75 20.66
C VAL A 629 -2.90 -14.65 21.73
N ARG A 630 -3.89 -14.54 22.64
CA ARG A 630 -3.85 -13.60 23.76
C ARG A 630 -2.68 -13.90 24.72
N GLU A 631 -2.29 -15.16 24.88
CA GLU A 631 -1.16 -15.57 25.74
C GLU A 631 0.19 -14.99 25.25
N TYR A 632 0.29 -14.72 23.95
CA TYR A 632 1.48 -14.17 23.30
C TYR A 632 1.38 -12.66 23.02
N SER A 633 0.31 -12.02 23.49
CA SER A 633 0.03 -10.61 23.21
C SER A 633 0.44 -9.68 24.35
N LEU A 634 0.91 -8.48 24.03
CA LEU A 634 1.26 -7.47 25.02
C LEU A 634 0.00 -6.74 25.52
N MET A 635 -0.31 -6.89 26.81
CA MET A 635 -1.48 -6.31 27.45
C MET A 635 -1.09 -5.55 28.73
N LYS A 636 -1.92 -4.57 29.10
CA LYS A 636 -1.92 -3.93 30.43
C LYS A 636 -2.71 -4.77 31.43
N GLU A 637 -2.57 -4.47 32.71
CA GLU A 637 -3.30 -5.13 33.81
C GLU A 637 -4.83 -5.07 33.63
N ASN A 638 -5.34 -3.99 33.05
CA ASN A 638 -6.76 -3.81 32.74
C ASN A 638 -7.25 -4.65 31.52
N GLY A 639 -6.40 -5.45 30.90
CA GLY A 639 -6.73 -6.31 29.76
C GLY A 639 -6.80 -5.60 28.40
N THR A 640 -6.36 -4.34 28.31
CA THR A 640 -6.21 -3.62 27.03
C THR A 640 -4.84 -3.88 26.40
N PHE A 641 -4.76 -3.87 25.07
CA PHE A 641 -3.48 -4.00 24.36
C PHE A 641 -2.62 -2.74 24.55
N ARG A 642 -1.30 -2.92 24.51
CA ARG A 642 -0.33 -1.81 24.59
C ARG A 642 0.77 -1.94 23.55
N ASP A 643 1.41 -0.82 23.27
CA ASP A 643 2.62 -0.78 22.45
C ASP A 643 3.80 -1.47 23.18
N PRO A 644 4.74 -2.06 22.42
CA PRO A 644 5.90 -2.74 22.98
C PRO A 644 6.94 -1.77 23.53
N THR A 645 7.68 -2.21 24.54
CA THR A 645 8.89 -1.53 25.05
C THR A 645 10.15 -2.30 24.62
N GLU A 646 11.33 -1.68 24.73
CA GLU A 646 12.59 -2.37 24.43
C GLU A 646 12.81 -3.61 25.31
N ALA A 647 12.42 -3.54 26.58
CA ALA A 647 12.50 -4.66 27.52
C ALA A 647 11.62 -5.84 27.11
N ASP A 648 10.40 -5.58 26.62
CA ASP A 648 9.50 -6.66 26.14
C ASP A 648 10.11 -7.45 24.98
N LEU A 649 10.94 -6.79 24.17
CA LEU A 649 11.45 -7.33 22.92
C LEU A 649 12.94 -7.73 23.00
N GLN A 650 13.60 -7.54 24.13
CA GLN A 650 15.04 -7.83 24.29
C GLN A 650 15.34 -9.32 24.05
N ASP A 651 14.60 -10.20 24.72
CA ASP A 651 14.76 -11.67 24.62
C ASP A 651 13.87 -12.30 23.54
N CYS A 652 13.11 -11.49 22.81
CA CYS A 652 12.21 -11.97 21.77
C CYS A 652 12.97 -12.22 20.46
N SER A 653 12.85 -13.44 19.93
CA SER A 653 13.45 -13.83 18.66
C SER A 653 12.49 -13.73 17.47
N LEU A 654 11.18 -13.83 17.71
CA LEU A 654 10.13 -13.76 16.69
C LEU A 654 9.04 -12.75 17.07
N ILE A 655 8.95 -11.67 16.31
CA ILE A 655 7.93 -10.64 16.47
C ILE A 655 6.92 -10.76 15.34
N VAL A 656 5.62 -10.84 15.67
CA VAL A 656 4.52 -11.00 14.71
C VAL A 656 3.61 -9.78 14.77
N THR A 657 3.49 -9.07 13.65
CA THR A 657 2.72 -7.83 13.52
C THR A 657 1.92 -7.78 12.22
N THR A 658 0.97 -6.85 12.12
CA THR A 658 0.51 -6.36 10.81
C THR A 658 1.41 -5.24 10.29
N LEU A 659 1.40 -4.99 8.98
CA LEU A 659 2.18 -3.89 8.35
C LEU A 659 1.98 -2.55 9.06
N ALA A 660 0.73 -2.14 9.30
CA ALA A 660 0.42 -0.89 10.00
C ALA A 660 0.93 -0.88 11.45
N THR A 661 0.75 -1.98 12.19
CA THR A 661 1.22 -2.08 13.58
C THR A 661 2.74 -2.15 13.70
N ALA A 662 3.48 -2.57 12.66
CA ALA A 662 4.95 -2.53 12.66
C ALA A 662 5.49 -1.11 12.88
N SER A 663 4.67 -0.08 12.60
CA SER A 663 5.01 1.31 12.87
C SER A 663 5.34 1.60 14.34
N CYS A 664 4.81 0.84 15.31
CA CYS A 664 5.17 1.01 16.72
C CYS A 664 6.61 0.56 17.04
N LEU A 665 7.21 -0.28 16.18
CA LEU A 665 8.58 -0.77 16.34
C LEU A 665 9.61 0.23 15.81
N THR A 666 9.22 1.15 14.93
CA THR A 666 10.12 2.10 14.23
C THR A 666 10.89 3.03 15.15
N TYR A 667 10.38 3.25 16.37
CA TYR A 667 10.99 4.08 17.40
C TYR A 667 11.99 3.33 18.27
N LEU A 668 11.94 2.00 18.27
CA LEU A 668 12.76 1.15 19.13
C LEU A 668 14.10 0.85 18.45
N ASN A 669 15.17 0.69 19.22
CA ASN A 669 16.48 0.37 18.68
C ASN A 669 16.62 -1.13 18.34
N LEU A 670 15.86 -1.58 17.34
CA LEU A 670 15.79 -2.98 16.91
C LEU A 670 16.50 -3.18 15.57
N SER A 671 17.14 -4.34 15.43
CA SER A 671 17.69 -4.82 14.17
C SER A 671 17.19 -6.23 13.89
N PHE A 672 16.82 -6.49 12.63
CA PHE A 672 16.29 -7.77 12.21
C PHE A 672 17.23 -8.43 11.22
N SER A 673 17.50 -9.71 11.46
CA SER A 673 18.22 -10.54 10.49
C SER A 673 17.33 -10.90 9.29
N HIS A 674 16.04 -11.06 9.54
CA HIS A 674 15.04 -11.41 8.53
C HIS A 674 13.78 -10.56 8.74
N ILE A 675 13.24 -10.03 7.64
CA ILE A 675 11.92 -9.43 7.59
C ILE A 675 11.11 -10.24 6.58
N VAL A 676 10.00 -10.80 7.05
CA VAL A 676 9.07 -11.58 6.24
C VAL A 676 7.77 -10.83 6.13
N ILE A 677 7.28 -10.68 4.90
CA ILE A 677 6.02 -10.03 4.61
C ILE A 677 5.17 -11.03 3.85
N ASP A 678 4.19 -11.64 4.53
CA ASP A 678 3.18 -12.50 3.91
C ASP A 678 1.94 -11.68 3.54
N GLU A 679 1.22 -12.13 2.51
CA GLU A 679 0.17 -11.36 1.83
C GLU A 679 0.65 -10.01 1.25
N ALA A 680 1.93 -9.92 0.85
CA ALA A 680 2.55 -8.71 0.31
C ALA A 680 1.89 -8.21 -0.98
N ALA A 681 1.23 -9.09 -1.74
CA ALA A 681 0.48 -8.72 -2.95
C ALA A 681 -0.81 -7.91 -2.65
N GLN A 682 -1.30 -7.94 -1.41
CA GLN A 682 -2.50 -7.20 -1.00
C GLN A 682 -2.18 -5.80 -0.47
N ALA A 683 -0.89 -5.50 -0.25
CA ALA A 683 -0.43 -4.27 0.37
C ALA A 683 0.09 -3.29 -0.68
N LEU A 684 -0.12 -2.00 -0.43
CA LEU A 684 0.56 -0.94 -1.18
C LEU A 684 2.06 -0.99 -0.89
N GLU A 685 2.86 -0.58 -1.87
CA GLU A 685 4.31 -0.48 -1.70
C GLU A 685 4.68 0.39 -0.49
N CYS A 686 3.97 1.50 -0.26
CA CYS A 686 4.18 2.37 0.90
C CYS A 686 3.81 1.75 2.26
N GLU A 687 2.92 0.75 2.31
CA GLU A 687 2.62 -0.01 3.54
C GLU A 687 3.76 -0.97 3.88
N VAL A 688 4.32 -1.61 2.85
CA VAL A 688 5.48 -2.50 2.97
C VAL A 688 6.72 -1.73 3.44
N LEU A 689 6.85 -0.44 3.11
CA LEU A 689 7.97 0.37 3.58
C LEU A 689 8.04 0.52 5.12
N ILE A 690 6.91 0.39 5.82
CA ILE A 690 6.85 0.55 7.28
C ILE A 690 7.79 -0.44 7.99
N PRO A 691 7.67 -1.77 7.81
CA PRO A 691 8.66 -2.69 8.38
C PRO A 691 10.03 -2.59 7.70
N LEU A 692 10.12 -2.21 6.43
CA LEU A 692 11.41 -2.04 5.75
C LEU A 692 12.25 -0.89 6.32
N SER A 693 11.66 0.07 7.02
CA SER A 693 12.42 1.11 7.73
C SER A 693 13.27 0.55 8.88
N LEU A 694 12.98 -0.69 9.32
CA LEU A 694 13.75 -1.43 10.35
C LEU A 694 14.82 -2.35 9.72
N ALA A 695 14.90 -2.39 8.38
CA ALA A 695 15.85 -3.22 7.66
C ALA A 695 17.24 -2.59 7.63
N THR A 696 18.25 -3.44 7.54
CA THR A 696 19.63 -3.07 7.22
C THR A 696 20.02 -3.70 5.89
N ARG A 697 21.18 -3.35 5.33
CA ARG A 697 21.71 -4.00 4.12
C ARG A 697 21.94 -5.51 4.26
N GLN A 698 22.10 -5.99 5.49
CA GLN A 698 22.30 -7.41 5.80
C GLN A 698 20.98 -8.14 6.11
N THR A 699 19.88 -7.40 6.23
CA THR A 699 18.56 -7.97 6.52
C THR A 699 18.06 -8.70 5.29
N ARG A 700 17.72 -9.98 5.46
CA ARG A 700 17.10 -10.74 4.38
C ARG A 700 15.61 -10.42 4.31
N LEU A 701 15.18 -9.98 3.14
CA LEU A 701 13.77 -9.68 2.85
C LEU A 701 13.10 -10.87 2.16
N ILE A 702 11.95 -11.29 2.67
CA ILE A 702 11.08 -12.30 2.07
C ILE A 702 9.72 -11.64 1.83
N LEU A 703 9.29 -11.59 0.56
CA LEU A 703 7.97 -11.12 0.15
C LEU A 703 7.18 -12.32 -0.36
N ALA A 704 6.08 -12.64 0.30
CA ALA A 704 5.21 -13.75 -0.06
C ALA A 704 3.78 -13.27 -0.32
N GLY A 705 3.10 -13.88 -1.28
CA GLY A 705 1.73 -13.49 -1.61
C GLY A 705 1.18 -14.16 -2.86
N ASP A 706 -0.02 -13.71 -3.23
CA ASP A 706 -0.73 -14.15 -4.43
C ASP A 706 -1.30 -12.93 -5.17
N GLN A 707 -0.65 -12.52 -6.26
CA GLN A 707 -1.03 -11.38 -7.09
C GLN A 707 -2.39 -11.55 -7.81
N MET A 708 -2.96 -12.76 -7.82
CA MET A 708 -4.26 -13.02 -8.47
C MET A 708 -5.42 -12.97 -7.48
N GLN A 709 -5.17 -12.75 -6.18
CA GLN A 709 -6.17 -12.49 -5.16
C GLN A 709 -6.36 -10.97 -4.95
N LEU A 710 -7.09 -10.58 -3.90
CA LEU A 710 -7.43 -9.17 -3.61
C LEU A 710 -6.21 -8.24 -3.70
N ALA A 711 -6.40 -7.10 -4.36
CA ALA A 711 -5.42 -6.01 -4.45
C ALA A 711 -5.85 -4.86 -3.54
N PRO A 712 -4.94 -3.94 -3.19
CA PRO A 712 -5.33 -2.69 -2.56
C PRO A 712 -6.22 -1.86 -3.50
N GLU A 713 -7.26 -1.23 -2.96
CA GLU A 713 -8.19 -0.37 -3.72
C GLU A 713 -7.60 1.04 -3.84
N ILE A 714 -7.37 1.50 -5.07
CA ILE A 714 -6.92 2.86 -5.40
C ILE A 714 -8.11 3.70 -5.89
N TYR A 715 -8.21 4.93 -5.38
CA TYR A 715 -9.32 5.83 -5.69
C TYR A 715 -8.95 6.82 -6.80
N SER A 716 -7.70 7.26 -6.85
CA SER A 716 -7.21 8.13 -7.92
C SER A 716 -6.86 7.34 -9.17
N ASP A 717 -7.52 7.63 -10.28
CA ASP A 717 -7.18 7.04 -11.57
C ASP A 717 -5.74 7.42 -11.98
N LEU A 718 -5.32 8.67 -11.72
CA LEU A 718 -3.93 9.11 -11.95
C LEU A 718 -2.93 8.30 -11.11
N ALA A 719 -3.19 8.11 -9.81
CA ALA A 719 -2.25 7.35 -8.98
C ALA A 719 -2.20 5.87 -9.39
N SER A 720 -3.34 5.31 -9.80
CA SER A 720 -3.46 3.94 -10.30
C SER A 720 -2.67 3.74 -11.59
N GLU A 721 -2.86 4.60 -12.59
CA GLU A 721 -2.14 4.58 -13.87
C GLU A 721 -0.63 4.75 -13.68
N ARG A 722 -0.23 5.55 -12.68
CA ARG A 722 1.18 5.81 -12.36
C ARG A 722 1.79 4.79 -11.39
N GLY A 723 1.10 3.68 -11.11
CA GLY A 723 1.66 2.50 -10.47
C GLY A 723 1.52 2.40 -8.95
N LEU A 724 0.78 3.30 -8.28
CA LEU A 724 0.55 3.20 -6.82
C LEU A 724 -0.21 1.91 -6.45
N GLY A 725 -1.07 1.42 -7.35
CA GLY A 725 -1.84 0.19 -7.16
C GLY A 725 -1.05 -1.11 -7.37
N LEU A 726 0.20 -1.03 -7.83
CA LEU A 726 1.09 -2.18 -7.94
C LEU A 726 1.78 -2.44 -6.59
N SER A 727 1.66 -3.65 -6.07
CA SER A 727 2.36 -4.02 -4.84
C SER A 727 3.88 -4.11 -5.05
N LEU A 728 4.67 -3.94 -3.99
CA LEU A 728 6.13 -4.10 -4.06
C LEU A 728 6.52 -5.49 -4.61
N LEU A 729 5.77 -6.53 -4.22
CA LEU A 729 5.96 -7.90 -4.69
C LEU A 729 5.75 -8.00 -6.21
N GLU A 730 4.65 -7.45 -6.74
CA GLU A 730 4.36 -7.44 -8.18
C GLU A 730 5.41 -6.63 -8.97
N ARG A 731 5.86 -5.50 -8.43
CA ARG A 731 6.88 -4.67 -9.09
C ARG A 731 8.23 -5.38 -9.17
N ILE A 732 8.73 -5.91 -8.04
CA ILE A 732 9.99 -6.65 -8.02
C ILE A 732 9.88 -7.95 -8.86
N TYR A 733 8.70 -8.59 -8.89
CA TYR A 733 8.45 -9.75 -9.74
C TYR A 733 8.70 -9.45 -11.22
N GLY A 734 8.27 -8.29 -11.70
CA GLY A 734 8.52 -7.83 -13.08
C GLY A 734 10.00 -7.54 -13.37
N MET A 735 10.80 -7.23 -12.33
CA MET A 735 12.23 -6.96 -12.48
C MET A 735 13.08 -8.24 -12.56
N TYR A 736 12.61 -9.36 -11.99
CA TYR A 736 13.35 -10.61 -11.99
C TYR A 736 13.27 -11.36 -13.32
N PRO A 737 14.40 -11.89 -13.83
CA PRO A 737 14.37 -12.92 -14.87
C PRO A 737 13.49 -14.11 -14.44
N GLN A 738 12.82 -14.75 -15.39
CA GLN A 738 11.91 -15.88 -15.09
C GLN A 738 12.62 -17.05 -14.39
N THR A 739 13.90 -17.28 -14.69
CA THR A 739 14.73 -18.35 -14.14
C THR A 739 15.43 -18.00 -12.83
N HIS A 740 15.24 -16.79 -12.31
CA HIS A 740 16.01 -16.32 -11.15
C HIS A 740 15.69 -17.12 -9.87
N LEU A 741 16.72 -17.52 -9.11
CA LEU A 741 16.56 -18.36 -7.91
C LEU A 741 15.61 -17.80 -6.85
N CYS A 742 15.66 -16.49 -6.62
CA CYS A 742 14.81 -15.79 -5.66
C CYS A 742 13.37 -15.56 -6.17
N ARG A 743 13.02 -16.00 -7.38
CA ARG A 743 11.66 -15.97 -7.93
C ARG A 743 11.08 -17.39 -7.84
N ILE A 744 10.24 -17.63 -6.83
CA ILE A 744 9.79 -18.97 -6.46
C ILE A 744 8.29 -19.09 -6.64
N HIS A 745 7.85 -20.11 -7.39
CA HIS A 745 6.44 -20.39 -7.65
C HIS A 745 6.04 -21.73 -7.04
N LEU A 746 5.22 -21.69 -5.99
CA LEU A 746 4.62 -22.90 -5.43
C LEU A 746 3.42 -23.29 -6.29
N CYS A 747 3.52 -24.41 -7.02
CA CYS A 747 2.50 -24.81 -7.99
C CYS A 747 1.62 -25.98 -7.55
N GLN A 748 2.02 -26.75 -6.53
CA GLN A 748 1.26 -27.91 -6.06
C GLN A 748 0.26 -27.51 -4.97
N ASN A 749 -1.02 -27.74 -5.20
CA ASN A 749 -2.13 -27.41 -4.29
C ASN A 749 -2.54 -28.63 -3.45
N TYR A 750 -2.58 -28.45 -2.13
CA TYR A 750 -2.93 -29.49 -1.15
C TYR A 750 -4.26 -29.23 -0.43
N ARG A 751 -4.99 -28.20 -0.85
CA ARG A 751 -6.21 -27.73 -0.16
C ARG A 751 -7.47 -28.24 -0.81
N SER A 752 -7.53 -28.26 -2.14
CA SER A 752 -8.80 -28.31 -2.86
C SER A 752 -8.93 -29.55 -3.76
N HIS A 753 -10.17 -29.90 -4.10
CA HIS A 753 -10.51 -30.95 -5.07
C HIS A 753 -9.98 -30.59 -6.46
N GLU A 754 -9.64 -31.61 -7.26
CA GLU A 754 -9.04 -31.45 -8.58
C GLU A 754 -9.85 -30.54 -9.52
N ASP A 755 -11.17 -30.67 -9.55
CA ASP A 755 -12.03 -29.81 -10.39
C ASP A 755 -12.00 -28.32 -10.01
N ILE A 756 -11.96 -28.03 -8.71
CA ILE A 756 -11.84 -26.65 -8.21
C ILE A 756 -10.47 -26.11 -8.60
N ILE A 757 -9.41 -26.92 -8.45
CA ILE A 757 -8.06 -26.57 -8.87
C ILE A 757 -8.01 -26.33 -10.38
N ARG A 758 -8.60 -27.22 -11.18
CA ARG A 758 -8.63 -27.10 -12.64
C ARG A 758 -9.30 -25.81 -13.08
N PHE A 759 -10.51 -25.52 -12.59
CA PHE A 759 -11.22 -24.28 -12.91
C PHE A 759 -10.41 -23.05 -12.50
N THR A 760 -9.93 -23.01 -11.26
CA THR A 760 -9.18 -21.84 -10.76
C THR A 760 -7.82 -21.68 -11.43
N SER A 761 -7.13 -22.77 -11.76
CA SER A 761 -5.84 -22.78 -12.46
C SER A 761 -5.99 -22.26 -13.89
N GLU A 762 -6.95 -22.79 -14.66
CA GLU A 762 -7.24 -22.34 -16.02
C GLU A 762 -7.66 -20.87 -16.06
N MET A 763 -8.50 -20.45 -15.10
CA MET A 763 -9.03 -19.10 -15.10
C MET A 763 -8.04 -18.08 -14.54
N PHE A 764 -7.45 -18.32 -13.37
CA PHE A 764 -6.71 -17.26 -12.66
C PHE A 764 -5.19 -17.39 -12.73
N TYR A 765 -4.66 -18.56 -13.12
CA TYR A 765 -3.23 -18.87 -12.98
C TYR A 765 -2.62 -19.52 -14.23
N ASP A 766 -3.18 -19.29 -15.41
CA ASP A 766 -2.66 -19.78 -16.71
C ASP A 766 -2.34 -21.29 -16.73
N GLY A 767 -3.06 -22.10 -15.96
CA GLY A 767 -2.89 -23.55 -15.90
C GLY A 767 -1.67 -24.05 -15.10
N ILE A 768 -0.93 -23.18 -14.41
CA ILE A 768 0.31 -23.59 -13.70
C ILE A 768 0.04 -24.37 -12.41
N VAL A 769 -1.12 -24.18 -11.78
CA VAL A 769 -1.47 -24.82 -10.50
C VAL A 769 -1.97 -26.24 -10.74
N LYS A 770 -1.40 -27.19 -9.99
CA LYS A 770 -1.67 -28.63 -10.13
C LYS A 770 -2.06 -29.23 -8.79
N PRO A 771 -2.89 -30.28 -8.77
CA PRO A 771 -3.15 -31.04 -7.55
C PRO A 771 -1.86 -31.66 -6.98
N GLY A 772 -1.71 -31.62 -5.67
CA GLY A 772 -0.68 -32.32 -4.92
C GLY A 772 -1.04 -33.79 -4.68
N SER A 773 -0.21 -34.50 -3.90
CA SER A 773 -0.34 -35.94 -3.65
C SER A 773 -1.56 -36.35 -2.83
N ASN A 774 -2.17 -35.43 -2.07
CA ASN A 774 -3.32 -35.70 -1.22
C ASN A 774 -4.58 -35.15 -1.89
N LEU A 775 -5.17 -35.95 -2.78
CA LEU A 775 -6.45 -35.60 -3.41
C LEU A 775 -7.58 -35.76 -2.40
N LEU A 776 -8.34 -34.69 -2.19
CA LEU A 776 -9.59 -34.75 -1.44
C LEU A 776 -10.64 -35.50 -2.23
N VAL A 777 -11.47 -36.28 -1.54
CA VAL A 777 -12.50 -37.11 -2.16
C VAL A 777 -13.77 -36.27 -2.39
N PRO A 778 -14.42 -36.37 -3.57
CA PRO A 778 -15.66 -35.65 -3.83
C PRO A 778 -16.82 -36.17 -2.97
N HIS A 779 -17.87 -35.36 -2.88
CA HIS A 779 -19.14 -35.81 -2.31
C HIS A 779 -19.73 -36.95 -3.17
N PRO A 780 -20.43 -37.94 -2.58
CA PRO A 780 -20.98 -39.07 -3.36
C PRO A 780 -22.01 -38.67 -4.42
N VAL A 781 -22.80 -37.63 -4.15
CA VAL A 781 -23.88 -37.14 -5.03
C VAL A 781 -23.53 -35.81 -5.71
N LEU A 782 -23.25 -34.77 -4.93
CA LEU A 782 -22.94 -33.43 -5.44
C LEU A 782 -21.59 -33.34 -6.15
N HIS A 783 -21.59 -32.69 -7.30
CA HIS A 783 -20.37 -32.40 -8.04
C HIS A 783 -19.56 -31.27 -7.36
N PRO A 784 -18.21 -31.30 -7.36
CA PRO A 784 -17.37 -30.29 -6.70
C PRO A 784 -17.64 -28.84 -7.11
N LEU A 785 -18.12 -28.62 -8.33
CA LEU A 785 -18.67 -27.35 -8.81
C LEU A 785 -20.16 -27.54 -9.07
N THR A 786 -21.02 -26.80 -8.36
CA THR A 786 -22.48 -26.90 -8.45
C THR A 786 -23.10 -25.51 -8.53
N PHE A 787 -24.12 -25.32 -9.37
CA PHE A 787 -24.85 -24.07 -9.50
C PHE A 787 -26.36 -24.27 -9.26
N TYR A 788 -26.95 -23.44 -8.43
CA TYR A 788 -28.39 -23.39 -8.16
C TYR A 788 -28.98 -22.11 -8.72
N ALA A 789 -29.77 -22.23 -9.79
CA ALA A 789 -30.44 -21.11 -10.41
C ALA A 789 -31.64 -20.65 -9.58
N VAL A 790 -31.66 -19.35 -9.25
CA VAL A 790 -32.76 -18.73 -8.52
C VAL A 790 -33.30 -17.56 -9.33
N GLN A 791 -34.62 -17.48 -9.43
CA GLN A 791 -35.34 -16.33 -9.95
C GLN A 791 -35.92 -15.52 -8.79
N GLY A 792 -35.87 -14.19 -8.91
CA GLY A 792 -36.41 -13.27 -7.92
C GLY A 792 -35.95 -11.84 -8.18
N GLU A 793 -36.14 -11.00 -7.18
CA GLU A 793 -35.79 -9.57 -7.22
C GLU A 793 -34.86 -9.23 -6.06
N GLU A 794 -33.85 -8.39 -6.35
CA GLU A 794 -33.06 -7.76 -5.31
C GLU A 794 -33.83 -6.61 -4.65
N ILE A 795 -33.69 -6.51 -3.33
CA ILE A 795 -34.34 -5.49 -2.51
C ILE A 795 -33.23 -4.65 -1.85
N GLN A 796 -33.41 -3.34 -1.87
CA GLN A 796 -32.64 -2.40 -1.05
C GLN A 796 -33.59 -1.77 -0.04
N GLU A 797 -33.35 -2.02 1.24
CA GLU A 797 -34.17 -1.46 2.33
C GLU A 797 -33.87 0.03 2.51
N SER A 798 -34.83 0.80 3.05
CA SER A 798 -34.72 2.26 3.17
C SER A 798 -33.54 2.75 4.02
N GLN A 799 -33.06 1.93 4.96
CA GLN A 799 -31.90 2.22 5.83
C GLN A 799 -30.64 1.46 5.40
N SER A 800 -30.71 0.61 4.36
CA SER A 800 -29.66 -0.31 3.93
C SER A 800 -28.74 0.26 2.85
N THR A 801 -27.44 0.10 3.03
CA THR A 801 -26.41 0.58 2.09
C THR A 801 -26.04 -0.45 1.03
N GLY A 802 -26.37 -1.72 1.23
CA GLY A 802 -26.23 -2.80 0.27
C GLY A 802 -27.56 -3.34 -0.26
N TYR A 803 -27.52 -4.55 -0.81
CA TYR A 803 -28.68 -5.23 -1.39
C TYR A 803 -28.83 -6.62 -0.78
N ALA A 804 -30.06 -7.10 -0.75
CA ALA A 804 -30.38 -8.47 -0.35
C ALA A 804 -31.34 -9.12 -1.36
N HIS A 805 -31.29 -10.44 -1.46
CA HIS A 805 -32.17 -11.23 -2.31
C HIS A 805 -32.77 -12.36 -1.48
N ALA A 806 -34.05 -12.21 -1.13
CA ALA A 806 -34.73 -13.08 -0.17
C ALA A 806 -34.87 -14.53 -0.66
N SER A 807 -35.26 -14.73 -1.92
CA SER A 807 -35.39 -16.05 -2.53
C SER A 807 -34.05 -16.78 -2.54
N GLU A 808 -32.97 -16.08 -2.90
CA GLU A 808 -31.63 -16.63 -2.89
C GLU A 808 -31.15 -17.00 -1.48
N ALA A 809 -31.44 -16.18 -0.47
CA ALA A 809 -31.11 -16.51 0.92
C ALA A 809 -31.85 -17.75 1.43
N CYS A 810 -33.12 -17.91 1.05
CA CYS A 810 -33.92 -19.10 1.39
C CYS A 810 -33.39 -20.35 0.68
N GLU A 811 -33.03 -20.22 -0.60
CA GLU A 811 -32.45 -21.32 -1.37
C GLU A 811 -31.10 -21.75 -0.78
N VAL A 812 -30.21 -20.80 -0.47
CA VAL A 812 -28.94 -21.07 0.22
C VAL A 812 -29.18 -21.85 1.52
N ALA A 813 -30.10 -21.40 2.37
CA ALA A 813 -30.38 -22.08 3.63
C ALA A 813 -30.91 -23.51 3.41
N SER A 814 -31.74 -23.71 2.39
CA SER A 814 -32.29 -25.02 2.02
C SER A 814 -31.19 -25.97 1.54
N ARG A 815 -30.28 -25.52 0.67
CA ARG A 815 -29.17 -26.35 0.17
C ARG A 815 -28.09 -26.62 1.22
N VAL A 816 -27.85 -25.67 2.11
CA VAL A 816 -26.98 -25.90 3.27
C VAL A 816 -27.59 -26.95 4.19
N LEU A 817 -28.90 -26.93 4.43
CA LEU A 817 -29.59 -27.95 5.22
C LEU A 817 -29.52 -29.33 4.56
N GLU A 818 -29.74 -29.40 3.24
CA GLU A 818 -29.59 -30.62 2.45
C GLU A 818 -28.18 -31.21 2.62
N LEU A 819 -27.14 -30.40 2.41
CA LEU A 819 -25.74 -30.82 2.57
C LEU A 819 -25.42 -31.25 4.01
N ARG A 820 -25.97 -30.56 5.01
CA ARG A 820 -25.77 -30.91 6.43
C ARG A 820 -26.35 -32.29 6.73
N ASN A 821 -27.51 -32.61 6.16
CA ASN A 821 -28.17 -33.90 6.33
C ASN A 821 -27.47 -35.03 5.57
N SER A 822 -26.89 -34.73 4.41
CA SER A 822 -26.15 -35.68 3.58
C SER A 822 -24.63 -35.64 3.80
N TRP A 823 -24.15 -35.07 4.92
CA TRP A 823 -22.73 -34.82 5.13
C TRP A 823 -21.91 -36.13 5.09
N PRO A 824 -20.93 -36.27 4.18
CA PRO A 824 -20.19 -37.52 4.00
C PRO A 824 -19.08 -37.63 5.06
N VAL A 825 -19.44 -38.05 6.27
CA VAL A 825 -18.51 -38.15 7.43
C VAL A 825 -17.30 -39.05 7.13
N ASP A 826 -17.52 -40.12 6.37
CA ASP A 826 -16.52 -41.09 5.94
C ASP A 826 -15.46 -40.48 4.99
N ARG A 827 -15.80 -39.41 4.26
CA ARG A 827 -14.91 -38.78 3.26
C ARG A 827 -14.37 -37.43 3.72
N TRP A 828 -15.21 -36.63 4.38
CA TRP A 828 -14.91 -35.24 4.75
C TRP A 828 -14.60 -35.07 6.24
N GLY A 829 -14.75 -36.14 7.03
CA GLY A 829 -14.60 -36.10 8.47
C GLY A 829 -15.84 -35.58 9.18
N PRO A 830 -15.79 -35.47 10.52
CA PRO A 830 -16.91 -35.01 11.32
C PRO A 830 -17.30 -33.58 10.96
N TYR A 831 -18.61 -33.33 10.95
CA TYR A 831 -19.14 -31.98 10.78
C TYR A 831 -18.80 -31.13 12.02
N GLY A 832 -18.35 -29.91 11.80
CA GLY A 832 -17.95 -28.96 12.84
C GLY A 832 -17.55 -27.60 12.29
N GLU A 833 -16.82 -26.82 13.09
CA GLU A 833 -16.32 -25.49 12.69
C GLU A 833 -15.47 -25.59 11.40
N GLY A 834 -15.73 -24.72 10.43
CA GLY A 834 -15.06 -24.76 9.13
C GLY A 834 -15.58 -25.81 8.15
N SER A 835 -16.68 -26.51 8.47
CA SER A 835 -17.30 -27.47 7.53
C SER A 835 -18.00 -26.75 6.37
N ILE A 836 -18.93 -25.84 6.67
CA ILE A 836 -19.66 -25.07 5.66
C ILE A 836 -19.42 -23.58 5.89
N GLY A 837 -19.03 -22.88 4.83
CA GLY A 837 -18.97 -21.43 4.77
C GLY A 837 -19.94 -20.88 3.73
N VAL A 838 -20.61 -19.77 4.02
CA VAL A 838 -21.46 -19.06 3.06
C VAL A 838 -20.91 -17.65 2.86
N LEU A 839 -20.71 -17.27 1.59
CA LEU A 839 -20.09 -16.02 1.19
C LEU A 839 -21.08 -15.16 0.41
N ALA A 840 -21.15 -13.87 0.75
CA ALA A 840 -21.89 -12.87 -0.02
C ALA A 840 -21.09 -11.56 -0.11
N CYS A 841 -21.36 -10.75 -1.12
CA CYS A 841 -20.71 -9.43 -1.26
C CYS A 841 -21.28 -8.39 -0.30
N TYR A 842 -22.60 -8.40 -0.06
CA TYR A 842 -23.32 -7.36 0.67
C TYR A 842 -23.58 -7.76 2.12
N ALA A 843 -23.39 -6.80 3.04
CA ALA A 843 -23.58 -7.03 4.47
C ALA A 843 -25.02 -7.44 4.81
N GLU A 844 -26.01 -6.88 4.12
CA GLU A 844 -27.43 -7.16 4.34
C GLU A 844 -27.80 -8.56 3.88
N GLN A 845 -27.24 -9.03 2.76
CA GLN A 845 -27.39 -10.43 2.36
C GLN A 845 -26.77 -11.38 3.38
N VAL A 846 -25.59 -11.05 3.94
CA VAL A 846 -24.96 -11.86 5.00
C VAL A 846 -25.90 -11.99 6.20
N GLN A 847 -26.51 -10.89 6.66
CA GLN A 847 -27.45 -10.97 7.79
C GLN A 847 -28.69 -11.78 7.43
N ARG A 848 -29.29 -11.55 6.25
CA ARG A 848 -30.47 -12.27 5.81
C ARG A 848 -30.24 -13.78 5.75
N ILE A 849 -29.11 -14.21 5.19
CA ILE A 849 -28.72 -15.63 5.14
C ILE A 849 -28.57 -16.19 6.56
N ARG A 850 -27.94 -15.45 7.50
CA ARG A 850 -27.85 -15.88 8.90
C ARG A 850 -29.24 -16.07 9.52
N THR A 851 -30.19 -15.19 9.24
CA THR A 851 -31.57 -15.33 9.72
C THR A 851 -32.22 -16.60 9.19
N GLU A 852 -32.15 -16.85 7.88
CA GLU A 852 -32.75 -18.05 7.27
C GLU A 852 -32.08 -19.34 7.79
N LEU A 853 -30.76 -19.36 7.94
CA LEU A 853 -30.04 -20.49 8.54
C LEU A 853 -30.45 -20.75 10.00
N ARG A 854 -30.67 -19.69 10.80
CA ARG A 854 -31.19 -19.83 12.18
C ARG A 854 -32.58 -20.45 12.19
N LYS A 855 -33.48 -20.07 11.27
CA LYS A 855 -34.82 -20.70 11.13
C LYS A 855 -34.70 -22.20 10.81
N CYS A 856 -33.71 -22.57 10.01
CA CYS A 856 -33.37 -23.96 9.70
C CYS A 856 -32.55 -24.68 10.79
N LYS A 857 -32.34 -24.08 11.98
CA LYS A 857 -31.53 -24.63 13.09
C LYS A 857 -30.06 -24.93 12.70
N LEU A 858 -29.47 -24.05 11.90
CA LEU A 858 -28.07 -24.08 11.43
C LEU A 858 -27.25 -22.86 11.89
N PRO A 859 -27.23 -22.50 13.19
CA PRO A 859 -26.49 -21.32 13.66
C PRO A 859 -24.96 -21.49 13.62
N ASP A 860 -24.49 -22.73 13.47
CA ASP A 860 -23.10 -23.18 13.41
C ASP A 860 -22.42 -22.93 12.06
N VAL A 861 -23.20 -22.63 11.02
CA VAL A 861 -22.69 -22.32 9.68
C VAL A 861 -22.07 -20.93 9.66
N SER A 862 -20.84 -20.83 9.14
CA SER A 862 -20.11 -19.56 9.05
C SER A 862 -20.58 -18.76 7.84
N VAL A 863 -21.27 -17.63 8.07
CA VAL A 863 -21.67 -16.70 6.99
C VAL A 863 -20.80 -15.45 7.06
N GLU A 864 -20.14 -15.09 5.97
CA GLU A 864 -19.18 -14.00 5.94
C GLU A 864 -19.26 -13.15 4.67
N GLY A 865 -18.90 -11.88 4.81
CA GLY A 865 -18.58 -11.04 3.65
C GLY A 865 -17.24 -11.47 3.05
N VAL A 866 -17.11 -11.45 1.72
CA VAL A 866 -15.89 -11.93 1.04
C VAL A 866 -14.62 -11.24 1.52
N LEU A 867 -14.70 -9.95 1.85
CA LEU A 867 -13.55 -9.18 2.34
C LEU A 867 -13.07 -9.63 3.73
N ASN A 868 -13.95 -10.25 4.52
CA ASN A 868 -13.66 -10.73 5.87
C ASN A 868 -13.22 -12.20 5.91
N ILE A 869 -13.12 -12.88 4.76
CA ILE A 869 -12.83 -14.32 4.69
C ILE A 869 -11.33 -14.68 4.74
N GLN A 870 -10.46 -13.67 4.77
CA GLN A 870 -9.02 -13.89 4.75
C GLN A 870 -8.57 -14.74 5.95
N GLY A 871 -7.70 -15.72 5.67
CA GLY A 871 -7.25 -16.71 6.65
C GLY A 871 -8.25 -17.85 6.96
N LYS A 872 -9.52 -17.75 6.53
CA LYS A 872 -10.52 -18.81 6.70
C LYS A 872 -10.55 -19.77 5.50
N GLN A 873 -10.96 -21.01 5.74
CA GLN A 873 -11.08 -22.07 4.75
C GLN A 873 -12.25 -22.99 5.16
N PHE A 874 -12.98 -23.52 4.19
CA PHE A 874 -14.15 -24.37 4.46
C PHE A 874 -14.11 -25.64 3.62
N THR A 875 -14.66 -26.73 4.15
CA THR A 875 -14.81 -27.97 3.38
C THR A 875 -15.77 -27.75 2.20
N ALA A 876 -16.92 -27.12 2.44
CA ALA A 876 -17.85 -26.68 1.41
C ALA A 876 -18.11 -25.17 1.50
N VAL A 877 -18.15 -24.48 0.36
CA VAL A 877 -18.46 -23.05 0.27
C VAL A 877 -19.70 -22.84 -0.58
N PHE A 878 -20.66 -22.09 -0.04
CA PHE A 878 -21.77 -21.52 -0.79
C PHE A 878 -21.48 -20.06 -1.12
N ILE A 879 -21.73 -19.64 -2.36
CA ILE A 879 -21.56 -18.25 -2.81
C ILE A 879 -22.92 -17.71 -3.24
N SER A 880 -23.37 -16.65 -2.58
CA SER A 880 -24.56 -15.88 -2.92
C SER A 880 -24.15 -14.68 -3.79
N THR A 881 -24.71 -14.61 -5.00
CA THR A 881 -24.42 -13.59 -6.01
C THR A 881 -25.30 -12.35 -5.89
N VAL A 882 -26.49 -12.46 -5.31
CA VAL A 882 -27.47 -11.39 -4.98
C VAL A 882 -28.10 -10.69 -6.18
N ARG A 883 -27.28 -10.31 -7.16
CA ARG A 883 -27.70 -9.50 -8.31
C ARG A 883 -28.54 -10.30 -9.30
N THR A 884 -29.57 -9.65 -9.83
CA THR A 884 -30.49 -10.24 -10.81
C THR A 884 -30.36 -9.55 -12.17
N ARG A 885 -31.00 -10.12 -13.20
CA ARG A 885 -31.05 -9.53 -14.55
C ARG A 885 -31.69 -8.14 -14.61
N ASN A 886 -32.46 -7.75 -13.58
CA ASN A 886 -33.15 -6.47 -13.48
C ASN A 886 -32.27 -5.36 -12.88
N CYS A 887 -31.09 -5.71 -12.34
CA CYS A 887 -30.12 -4.74 -11.85
C CYS A 887 -29.86 -3.67 -12.91
N CYS A 888 -30.06 -2.39 -12.54
CA CYS A 888 -30.05 -1.25 -13.44
C CYS A 888 -28.85 -1.27 -14.41
N ARG A 889 -29.13 -1.60 -15.68
CA ARG A 889 -28.19 -1.52 -16.82
C ARG A 889 -27.81 -0.08 -17.19
N TYR A 890 -28.46 0.92 -16.59
CA TYR A 890 -28.44 2.33 -16.98
C TYR A 890 -28.09 3.27 -15.83
N SER A 891 -26.97 3.04 -15.14
CA SER A 891 -26.47 4.04 -14.20
C SER A 891 -25.80 5.21 -14.92
N ALA A 892 -26.04 6.43 -14.43
CA ALA A 892 -25.38 7.66 -14.91
C ALA A 892 -23.86 7.68 -14.62
N GLU A 893 -23.37 6.84 -13.72
CA GLU A 893 -21.94 6.61 -13.50
C GLU A 893 -21.40 5.68 -14.60
N ARG A 894 -20.99 6.29 -15.72
CA ARG A 894 -20.63 5.63 -16.98
C ARG A 894 -19.44 4.65 -16.90
N ASN A 895 -18.69 4.62 -15.81
CA ASN A 895 -17.48 3.82 -15.66
C ASN A 895 -17.61 2.85 -14.48
N VAL A 896 -17.97 1.60 -14.82
CA VAL A 896 -17.94 0.38 -13.99
C VAL A 896 -18.48 0.57 -12.56
N LYS A 897 -19.80 0.40 -12.39
CA LYS A 897 -20.36 0.03 -11.09
C LYS A 897 -19.75 -1.29 -10.64
N ASP A 898 -19.21 -1.33 -9.42
CA ASP A 898 -18.65 -2.56 -8.86
C ASP A 898 -19.78 -3.41 -8.28
N TYR A 899 -20.23 -4.39 -9.06
CA TYR A 899 -21.25 -5.37 -8.70
C TYR A 899 -20.64 -6.60 -7.99
N GLY A 900 -19.52 -6.43 -7.29
CA GLY A 900 -18.85 -7.47 -6.53
C GLY A 900 -18.43 -8.64 -7.41
N PHE A 901 -19.02 -9.81 -7.19
CA PHE A 901 -18.72 -11.05 -7.93
C PHE A 901 -18.91 -10.97 -9.46
N LEU A 902 -19.75 -10.06 -9.94
CA LEU A 902 -20.04 -9.90 -11.38
C LEU A 902 -18.96 -9.06 -12.10
N THR A 903 -18.19 -8.26 -11.37
CA THR A 903 -17.21 -7.32 -11.94
C THR A 903 -15.77 -7.60 -11.48
N ASN A 904 -15.58 -8.02 -10.25
CA ASN A 904 -14.26 -8.14 -9.63
C ASN A 904 -13.73 -9.59 -9.68
N ARG A 905 -12.81 -9.82 -10.63
CA ARG A 905 -12.14 -11.12 -10.85
C ARG A 905 -11.34 -11.60 -9.63
N ARG A 906 -10.62 -10.70 -8.96
CA ARG A 906 -9.79 -11.01 -7.78
C ARG A 906 -10.65 -11.39 -6.57
N LEU A 907 -11.79 -10.72 -6.41
CA LEU A 907 -12.80 -11.02 -5.37
C LEU A 907 -13.42 -12.41 -5.61
N LEU A 908 -13.78 -12.73 -6.86
CA LEU A 908 -14.29 -14.05 -7.23
C LEU A 908 -13.27 -15.18 -6.96
N ASN A 909 -12.01 -14.98 -7.38
CA ASN A 909 -10.93 -15.92 -7.09
C ASN A 909 -10.80 -16.15 -5.58
N THR A 910 -10.80 -15.07 -4.80
CA THR A 910 -10.66 -15.13 -3.34
C THR A 910 -11.79 -15.92 -2.66
N ALA A 911 -13.02 -15.88 -3.20
CA ALA A 911 -14.15 -16.65 -2.68
C ALA A 911 -14.08 -18.14 -3.07
N MET A 912 -13.86 -18.44 -4.36
CA MET A 912 -13.80 -19.80 -4.89
C MET A 912 -12.70 -20.63 -4.19
N THR A 913 -11.56 -20.01 -3.90
CA THR A 913 -10.37 -20.66 -3.34
C THR A 913 -10.42 -20.92 -1.82
N ARG A 914 -11.56 -20.61 -1.18
CA ARG A 914 -11.82 -20.95 0.23
C ARG A 914 -12.34 -22.36 0.40
N ALA A 915 -12.89 -22.96 -0.66
CA ALA A 915 -13.43 -24.31 -0.64
C ALA A 915 -12.33 -25.37 -0.73
N LYS A 916 -12.49 -26.44 0.04
CA LYS A 916 -11.69 -27.66 -0.09
C LYS A 916 -12.35 -28.66 -1.05
N CYS A 917 -13.61 -29.02 -0.83
CA CYS A 917 -14.25 -30.11 -1.59
C CYS A 917 -15.37 -29.65 -2.52
N LEU A 918 -16.14 -28.61 -2.14
CA LEU A 918 -17.34 -28.19 -2.87
C LEU A 918 -17.43 -26.65 -2.96
N VAL A 919 -17.69 -26.15 -4.16
CA VAL A 919 -18.16 -24.78 -4.40
C VAL A 919 -19.56 -24.82 -5.01
N ALA A 920 -20.53 -24.38 -4.24
CA ALA A 920 -21.92 -24.21 -4.67
C ALA A 920 -22.23 -22.73 -4.86
N VAL A 921 -22.67 -22.31 -6.04
CA VAL A 921 -23.08 -20.93 -6.30
C VAL A 921 -24.60 -20.88 -6.41
N VAL A 922 -25.23 -19.89 -5.76
CA VAL A 922 -26.67 -19.64 -5.81
C VAL A 922 -26.90 -18.25 -6.39
N GLY A 923 -27.73 -18.13 -7.41
CA GLY A 923 -27.91 -16.85 -8.09
C GLY A 923 -28.76 -16.87 -9.36
N ASP A 924 -28.93 -15.68 -9.97
CA ASP A 924 -29.55 -15.55 -11.30
C ASP A 924 -28.48 -15.77 -12.39
N PRO A 925 -28.50 -16.92 -13.09
CA PRO A 925 -27.50 -17.23 -14.12
C PRO A 925 -27.51 -16.23 -15.29
N ILE A 926 -28.63 -15.55 -15.54
CA ILE A 926 -28.73 -14.55 -16.60
C ILE A 926 -27.96 -13.27 -16.23
N ALA A 927 -28.06 -12.86 -14.97
CA ALA A 927 -27.30 -11.71 -14.46
C ALA A 927 -25.79 -11.95 -14.63
N LEU A 928 -25.33 -13.14 -14.23
CA LEU A 928 -23.92 -13.54 -14.31
C LEU A 928 -23.36 -13.56 -15.73
N LEU A 929 -24.19 -13.87 -16.72
CA LEU A 929 -23.78 -13.95 -18.13
C LEU A 929 -23.94 -12.62 -18.89
N THR A 930 -24.71 -11.66 -18.36
CA THR A 930 -25.03 -10.40 -19.06
C THR A 930 -24.47 -9.14 -18.41
N ILE A 931 -24.13 -9.18 -17.12
CA ILE A 931 -23.72 -7.99 -16.35
C ILE A 931 -22.27 -8.14 -15.89
N GLY A 932 -21.51 -7.05 -16.03
CA GLY A 932 -20.16 -6.93 -15.49
C GLY A 932 -19.05 -7.60 -16.31
N SER A 933 -17.81 -7.36 -15.89
CA SER A 933 -16.59 -7.83 -16.57
C SER A 933 -16.29 -9.31 -16.35
N CYS A 934 -16.90 -9.98 -15.35
CA CYS A 934 -16.66 -11.39 -15.06
C CYS A 934 -17.49 -12.37 -15.90
N ARG A 935 -18.30 -11.91 -16.88
CA ARG A 935 -19.18 -12.77 -17.70
C ARG A 935 -18.52 -14.02 -18.26
N LYS A 936 -17.28 -13.92 -18.76
CA LYS A 936 -16.53 -15.07 -19.32
C LYS A 936 -16.14 -16.10 -18.26
N LEU A 937 -15.85 -15.65 -17.04
CA LEU A 937 -15.55 -16.55 -15.91
C LEU A 937 -16.79 -17.32 -15.50
N TRP A 938 -17.92 -16.64 -15.39
CA TRP A 938 -19.19 -17.24 -15.02
C TRP A 938 -19.67 -18.21 -16.09
N GLN A 939 -19.51 -17.87 -17.37
CA GLN A 939 -19.77 -18.79 -18.46
C GLN A 939 -18.95 -20.08 -18.30
N ARG A 940 -17.64 -19.96 -18.11
CA ARG A 940 -16.77 -21.14 -17.91
C ARG A 940 -17.15 -21.94 -16.66
N TYR A 941 -17.52 -21.28 -15.57
CA TYR A 941 -17.98 -21.93 -14.34
C TYR A 941 -19.25 -22.75 -14.61
N LEU A 942 -20.25 -22.15 -15.26
CA LEU A 942 -21.53 -22.81 -15.58
C LEU A 942 -21.36 -23.97 -16.58
N GLU A 943 -20.37 -23.91 -17.47
CA GLU A 943 -20.03 -25.02 -18.37
C GLU A 943 -19.40 -26.22 -17.63
N MET A 944 -18.74 -26.00 -16.50
CA MET A 944 -18.08 -27.04 -15.70
C MET A 944 -18.91 -27.51 -14.49
N ALA A 945 -19.89 -26.71 -14.06
CA ALA A 945 -20.70 -26.97 -12.88
C ALA A 945 -21.93 -27.83 -13.21
N ASP A 946 -22.38 -28.60 -12.23
CA ASP A 946 -23.68 -29.26 -12.29
C ASP A 946 -24.79 -28.22 -12.08
N LEU A 947 -25.76 -28.13 -13.00
CA LEU A 947 -26.77 -27.09 -13.03
C LEU A 947 -28.09 -27.59 -12.44
N HIS A 948 -28.59 -26.91 -11.41
CA HIS A 948 -29.89 -27.17 -10.79
C HIS A 948 -30.83 -25.97 -10.97
N GLY A 949 -32.12 -26.27 -11.20
CA GLY A 949 -33.17 -25.25 -11.40
C GLY A 949 -33.23 -24.65 -12.81
N THR A 950 -32.27 -24.97 -13.68
CA THR A 950 -32.24 -24.57 -15.10
C THR A 950 -31.35 -25.54 -15.90
N ASP A 951 -31.44 -25.52 -17.23
CA ASP A 951 -30.49 -26.18 -18.12
C ASP A 951 -29.85 -25.20 -19.13
N TRP A 952 -28.83 -25.66 -19.86
CA TRP A 952 -28.09 -24.81 -20.80
C TRP A 952 -28.94 -24.39 -22.01
N ALA A 953 -29.92 -25.20 -22.42
CA ALA A 953 -30.82 -24.90 -23.52
C ALA A 953 -31.76 -23.73 -23.16
N THR A 954 -32.35 -23.79 -21.97
CA THR A 954 -33.22 -22.76 -21.40
C THR A 954 -32.43 -21.46 -21.17
N LEU A 955 -31.19 -21.55 -20.68
CA LEU A 955 -30.32 -20.39 -20.52
C LEU A 955 -30.03 -19.71 -21.86
N LYS A 956 -29.65 -20.46 -22.89
CA LYS A 956 -29.42 -19.92 -24.24
C LYS A 956 -30.67 -19.24 -24.79
N TYR A 957 -31.85 -19.85 -24.59
CA TYR A 957 -33.11 -19.26 -25.00
C TYR A 957 -33.33 -17.91 -24.31
N HIS A 958 -33.23 -17.83 -22.98
CA HIS A 958 -33.43 -16.56 -22.29
C HIS A 958 -32.36 -15.51 -22.63
N LEU A 959 -31.11 -15.92 -22.87
CA LEU A 959 -30.07 -15.01 -23.35
C LEU A 959 -30.40 -14.45 -24.73
N SER A 960 -31.00 -15.25 -25.62
CA SER A 960 -31.43 -14.79 -26.95
C SER A 960 -32.58 -13.77 -26.91
N LEU A 961 -33.38 -13.80 -25.84
CA LEU A 961 -34.48 -12.84 -25.62
C LEU A 961 -33.98 -11.47 -25.11
N ILE A 962 -32.73 -11.41 -24.64
CA ILE A 962 -32.15 -10.18 -24.11
C ILE A 962 -31.58 -9.39 -25.27
N SER A 963 -32.15 -8.22 -25.53
CA SER A 963 -31.62 -7.30 -26.53
C SER A 963 -30.16 -6.97 -26.22
N GLU A 964 -29.27 -7.06 -27.22
CA GLU A 964 -27.90 -6.54 -27.10
C GLU A 964 -28.00 -5.06 -26.72
N LEU A 965 -27.39 -4.70 -25.59
CA LEU A 965 -27.30 -3.31 -25.19
C LEU A 965 -26.44 -2.56 -26.23
N PRO A 966 -26.88 -1.42 -26.78
CA PRO A 966 -26.02 -0.60 -27.59
C PRO A 966 -24.79 -0.19 -26.77
N LEU A 967 -23.60 -0.29 -27.36
CA LEU A 967 -22.32 0.10 -26.75
C LEU A 967 -22.32 1.56 -26.24
N THR A 968 -23.23 2.38 -26.76
CA THR A 968 -23.53 3.74 -26.32
C THR A 968 -24.94 3.80 -25.75
N THR A 969 -25.09 4.34 -24.54
CA THR A 969 -26.40 4.64 -23.97
C THR A 969 -27.16 5.56 -24.93
N PRO A 970 -28.37 5.22 -25.40
CA PRO A 970 -29.19 6.21 -26.05
C PRO A 970 -29.46 7.31 -25.01
N LEU A 971 -29.16 8.56 -25.35
CA LEU A 971 -29.69 9.71 -24.63
C LEU A 971 -31.18 9.47 -24.46
N ASN A 972 -31.69 9.56 -23.23
CA ASN A 972 -33.11 9.33 -22.96
C ASN A 972 -33.94 10.24 -23.90
N PRO A 973 -34.61 9.69 -24.92
CA PRO A 973 -35.32 10.50 -25.91
C PRO A 973 -36.59 11.13 -25.32
N LEU A 974 -37.00 10.68 -24.13
CA LEU A 974 -38.11 11.21 -23.34
C LEU A 974 -37.62 12.10 -22.18
N ALA A 975 -36.32 12.38 -22.08
CA ALA A 975 -35.84 13.38 -21.14
C ALA A 975 -36.50 14.71 -21.51
N LYS A 976 -37.37 15.21 -20.62
CA LYS A 976 -37.92 16.56 -20.75
C LYS A 976 -36.75 17.51 -20.93
N GLU A 977 -36.87 18.41 -21.89
CA GLU A 977 -35.98 19.56 -22.01
C GLU A 977 -35.78 20.15 -20.61
N PHE A 978 -34.54 20.49 -20.27
CA PHE A 978 -34.25 21.14 -19.00
C PHE A 978 -34.91 22.52 -19.03
N VAL A 979 -36.14 22.60 -18.50
CA VAL A 979 -36.86 23.84 -18.29
C VAL A 979 -36.51 24.32 -16.89
N PRO A 980 -35.75 25.43 -16.73
CA PRO A 980 -35.53 26.05 -15.43
C PRO A 980 -36.90 26.34 -14.81
N ARG A 981 -37.21 25.77 -13.64
CA ARG A 981 -38.51 25.99 -12.99
C ARG A 981 -38.63 27.46 -12.59
N ASN A 982 -39.50 28.20 -13.28
CA ASN A 982 -39.96 29.49 -12.81
C ASN A 982 -40.78 29.31 -11.52
N GLN A 983 -40.31 29.98 -10.46
CA GLN A 983 -41.03 30.55 -9.32
C GLN A 983 -42.10 29.67 -8.65
N GLN A 984 -41.66 28.80 -7.73
CA GLN A 984 -42.42 28.39 -6.55
C GLN A 984 -41.61 28.75 -5.29
N PRO A 985 -42.27 29.01 -4.14
CA PRO A 985 -41.69 29.78 -3.04
C PRO A 985 -40.46 29.11 -2.44
N MET A 986 -39.44 29.94 -2.19
CA MET A 986 -38.11 29.59 -1.69
C MET A 986 -38.18 28.74 -0.41
N TYR A 987 -37.84 27.46 -0.52
CA TYR A 987 -36.95 26.85 0.46
C TYR A 987 -35.55 27.00 -0.11
N SER A 988 -34.71 27.83 0.51
CA SER A 988 -33.34 28.05 0.11
C SER A 988 -32.49 26.81 0.44
N VAL A 989 -32.50 25.83 -0.45
CA VAL A 989 -31.35 24.94 -0.60
C VAL A 989 -30.39 25.68 -1.50
N GLU A 990 -29.45 26.40 -0.89
CA GLU A 990 -28.39 27.09 -1.61
C GLU A 990 -27.44 26.02 -2.18
N TYR A 991 -27.71 25.64 -3.43
CA TYR A 991 -26.77 24.90 -4.22
C TYR A 991 -25.64 25.87 -4.56
N VAL A 992 -24.46 25.74 -3.94
CA VAL A 992 -23.27 26.48 -4.39
C VAL A 992 -22.93 25.95 -5.78
N PRO A 993 -23.20 26.70 -6.87
CA PRO A 993 -22.93 26.22 -8.20
C PRO A 993 -21.42 26.31 -8.42
N VAL A 994 -20.77 25.16 -8.63
CA VAL A 994 -19.44 25.17 -9.23
C VAL A 994 -19.62 25.58 -10.68
N LEU A 995 -19.24 26.82 -11.01
CA LEU A 995 -19.17 27.32 -12.38
C LEU A 995 -18.14 26.52 -13.17
N ILE A 996 -18.58 25.43 -13.80
CA ILE A 996 -17.77 24.67 -14.76
C ILE A 996 -17.80 25.44 -16.10
N ARG A 997 -16.76 26.21 -16.38
CA ARG A 997 -16.49 26.66 -17.75
C ARG A 997 -15.73 25.55 -18.47
N TYR A 998 -16.43 24.74 -19.25
CA TYR A 998 -15.80 23.86 -20.24
C TYR A 998 -15.09 24.71 -21.30
N PRO A 999 -13.79 24.55 -21.56
CA PRO A 999 -13.25 24.86 -22.86
C PRO A 999 -13.53 23.66 -23.77
N VAL A 1000 -14.59 23.74 -24.58
CA VAL A 1000 -14.70 22.89 -25.77
C VAL A 1000 -13.64 23.38 -26.74
N VAL A 1001 -12.48 22.72 -26.77
CA VAL A 1001 -11.50 22.94 -27.83
C VAL A 1001 -11.99 22.16 -29.04
N HIS A 1002 -12.55 22.87 -30.02
CA HIS A 1002 -12.73 22.33 -31.35
C HIS A 1002 -11.35 22.05 -31.95
N CYS A 1003 -10.98 20.78 -32.12
CA CYS A 1003 -9.94 20.43 -33.09
C CYS A 1003 -10.52 20.70 -34.48
N SER A 1004 -10.10 21.80 -35.09
CA SER A 1004 -10.27 22.00 -36.53
C SER A 1004 -9.30 21.09 -37.28
N ASP A 1005 -9.85 20.26 -38.16
CA ASP A 1005 -9.11 19.44 -39.13
C ASP A 1005 -8.06 20.27 -39.88
N SER A 1006 -6.77 20.00 -39.68
CA SER A 1006 -5.74 20.42 -40.63
C SER A 1006 -4.35 19.80 -40.44
N TRP A 1007 -4.17 18.47 -40.30
CA TRP A 1007 -2.87 17.86 -40.65
C TRP A 1007 -3.09 16.50 -41.33
N LYS A 1008 -2.80 16.48 -42.63
CA LYS A 1008 -2.63 15.30 -43.48
C LYS A 1008 -1.34 14.56 -43.12
#